data_AF-A0A326U4B4-F1
#
_entry.id   AF-A0A326U4B4-F1
#
_cell.length_a   1.000
_cell.length_b   1.000
_cell.length_c   1.000
_cell.angle_alpha   90.00
_cell.angle_beta   90.00
_cell.angle_gamma   90.00
#
_symmetry.space_group_name_H-M   'P 1'
#
loop_
_entity.id
_entity.type
_entity.pdbx_description
1 polymer ?
#
loop_
_entity_poly.entity_id
_entity_poly.type
_entity_poly.pdbx_seq_one_letter_code
_entity_poly.pdbx_strand_id
1 'polypeptide(L)'
;MEQAEHSFPDEGRDSQMEAYSHFNQGRLLYEEGQYKEALQALQRAMRLAPDVAPIYVYIGMCFEKAGHSEEALKLYEHALTLAPEFAEGYYHRGVALDTLGQHEAALEAYEEALRLKPTVPEFFMKKALTLEHLGRVEEALAAFDQAISVDPDYEPAYYNKGVTLMYLERHEEALHAYQHADQLKPDMPATLLHKGLVLGKLGRYEEALEDVSRVIALNPAEILAYFHRGKYLAELGRYEEALEAYDEVLRRDSTFVESYIYRGICLARLQRHEEALALFNQAVELRPDDAMTYYNRGRTLYEVDRYEEALADFSRAAELDPQNGNAFYNKAVLLMLMRRYEEALPELDEAIRLRPEVVGYIMSRGTALEALGRYEEALAAYERAIELEPEEAIGYIRKASVLHELKRYQEALLYLDRALLLRKDISMGWYQKGLVLWKLQHLDEAVDALSNALELEPEAVDAWSLKGLVLTQLQRPGEALLCFEQALELQPDNALFYHYKANILCNLSRYEEAIACFKQAVQLNPHEVRTFFTLGMVLKMLKRYEEALEAFRQAIRLAPAYAGVYFHQGEVLSALQRYEEALIAYNKAIELAPDYAGFYYAKGLTLQKLNRVAEATDTLLQAAERDTRFAQPTPSAQEA
;
A
#
# COMPACT_ATOMS: atom_id res chain seq x y z
N MET A 1 -1.02 37.12 -89.51
CA MET A 1 0.30 37.68 -89.81
C MET A 1 1.29 36.58 -89.47
N GLU A 2 1.55 35.69 -90.42
CA GLU A 2 2.67 35.78 -91.39
C GLU A 2 4.01 35.63 -90.66
N GLN A 3 4.55 34.42 -90.70
CA GLN A 3 5.66 33.98 -91.57
C GLN A 3 7.04 34.31 -90.98
N ALA A 4 7.73 33.25 -90.55
CA ALA A 4 9.15 33.05 -90.80
C ALA A 4 9.43 31.54 -90.74
N GLU A 5 9.31 30.88 -91.90
CA GLU A 5 9.92 29.57 -92.14
C GLU A 5 11.44 29.74 -92.16
N HIS A 6 12.11 29.20 -91.15
CA HIS A 6 13.50 28.78 -91.25
C HIS A 6 13.61 27.32 -90.82
N SER A 7 14.00 26.49 -91.78
CA SER A 7 14.29 25.07 -91.66
C SER A 7 15.44 24.83 -90.69
N PHE A 8 15.15 24.15 -89.58
CA PHE A 8 16.11 23.42 -88.76
C PHE A 8 15.88 21.91 -88.99
N PRO A 9 16.92 21.05 -88.91
CA PRO A 9 16.79 19.63 -89.23
C PRO A 9 15.84 18.90 -88.27
N ASP A 10 14.98 18.03 -88.81
CA ASP A 10 13.95 17.23 -88.10
C ASP A 10 14.52 16.29 -87.01
N GLU A 11 15.83 15.98 -87.04
CA GLU A 11 16.48 15.01 -86.13
C GLU A 11 16.44 15.41 -84.64
N GLY A 12 16.41 16.72 -84.34
CA GLY A 12 16.32 17.23 -82.96
C GLY A 12 14.92 17.12 -82.34
N ARG A 13 13.88 17.02 -83.18
CA ARG A 13 12.48 16.95 -82.74
C ARG A 13 12.06 15.50 -82.46
N ASP A 14 12.50 14.58 -83.30
CA ASP A 14 12.24 13.15 -83.13
C ASP A 14 12.95 12.59 -81.89
N SER A 15 14.21 12.97 -81.68
CA SER A 15 14.99 12.57 -80.49
C SER A 15 14.39 13.07 -79.16
N GLN A 16 13.80 14.28 -79.16
CA GLN A 16 13.10 14.81 -77.99
C GLN A 16 11.76 14.11 -77.72
N MET A 17 11.00 13.76 -78.78
CA MET A 17 9.77 12.98 -78.62
C MET A 17 10.06 11.55 -78.13
N GLU A 18 11.13 10.93 -78.63
CA GLU A 18 11.59 9.62 -78.17
C GLU A 18 12.07 9.66 -76.71
N ALA A 19 12.84 10.69 -76.32
CA ALA A 19 13.24 10.90 -74.93
C ALA A 19 12.01 11.05 -74.00
N TYR A 20 11.01 11.82 -74.42
CA TYR A 20 9.78 12.02 -73.67
C TYR A 20 8.95 10.74 -73.56
N SER A 21 8.92 9.91 -74.61
CA SER A 21 8.27 8.60 -74.59
C SER A 21 8.94 7.66 -73.57
N HIS A 22 10.28 7.55 -73.61
CA HIS A 22 11.04 6.74 -72.68
C HIS A 22 10.96 7.24 -71.24
N PHE A 23 10.91 8.56 -71.03
CA PHE A 23 10.71 9.14 -69.70
C PHE A 23 9.33 8.78 -69.13
N ASN A 24 8.26 8.93 -69.92
CA ASN A 24 6.92 8.54 -69.49
C ASN A 24 6.80 7.04 -69.22
N GLN A 25 7.39 6.21 -70.09
CA GLN A 25 7.47 4.77 -69.86
C GLN A 25 8.19 4.46 -68.54
N GLY A 26 9.34 5.09 -68.31
CA GLY A 26 10.12 4.91 -67.09
C GLY A 26 9.37 5.30 -65.82
N ARG A 27 8.64 6.42 -65.86
CA ARG A 27 7.76 6.85 -64.76
C ARG A 27 6.64 5.85 -64.48
N LEU A 28 5.94 5.38 -65.52
CA LEU A 28 4.86 4.40 -65.36
C LEU A 28 5.38 3.08 -64.77
N LEU A 29 6.53 2.59 -65.27
CA LEU A 29 7.18 1.40 -64.74
C LEU A 29 7.60 1.57 -63.27
N TYR A 30 8.02 2.78 -62.87
CA TYR A 30 8.32 3.09 -61.48
C TYR A 30 7.07 3.00 -60.60
N GLU A 31 5.95 3.58 -61.06
CA GLU A 31 4.66 3.52 -60.38
C GLU A 31 4.14 2.07 -60.25
N GLU A 32 4.42 1.22 -61.24
CA GLU A 32 4.12 -0.22 -61.22
C GLU A 32 5.07 -1.06 -60.35
N GLY A 33 6.09 -0.44 -59.73
CA GLY A 33 7.08 -1.12 -58.89
C GLY A 33 8.16 -1.88 -59.68
N GLN A 34 8.22 -1.74 -61.00
CA GLN A 34 9.20 -2.37 -61.88
C GLN A 34 10.48 -1.53 -61.96
N TYR A 35 11.19 -1.40 -60.84
CA TYR A 35 12.29 -0.43 -60.70
C TYR A 35 13.49 -0.67 -61.64
N LYS A 36 13.77 -1.93 -62.01
CA LYS A 36 14.89 -2.25 -62.91
C LYS A 36 14.58 -1.85 -64.35
N GLU A 37 13.37 -2.14 -64.79
CA GLU A 37 12.85 -1.79 -66.11
C GLU A 37 12.65 -0.28 -66.23
N ALA A 38 12.13 0.36 -65.18
CA ALA A 38 12.03 1.80 -65.05
C ALA A 38 13.41 2.46 -65.22
N LEU A 39 14.41 1.98 -64.49
CA LEU A 39 15.78 2.49 -64.59
C LEU A 39 16.35 2.38 -66.02
N GLN A 40 16.11 1.26 -66.71
CA GLN A 40 16.57 1.10 -68.11
C GLN A 40 15.90 2.07 -69.08
N ALA A 41 14.59 2.30 -68.94
CA ALA A 41 13.85 3.26 -69.75
C ALA A 41 14.31 4.69 -69.47
N LEU A 42 14.48 5.05 -68.20
CA LEU A 42 14.96 6.37 -67.78
C LEU A 42 16.41 6.64 -68.21
N GLN A 43 17.29 5.64 -68.17
CA GLN A 43 18.66 5.78 -68.70
C GLN A 43 18.70 6.00 -70.22
N ARG A 44 17.74 5.44 -70.97
CA ARG A 44 17.58 5.72 -72.41
C ARG A 44 17.11 7.16 -72.61
N ALA A 45 16.12 7.61 -71.84
CA ALA A 45 15.65 8.99 -71.86
C ALA A 45 16.78 9.97 -71.52
N MET A 46 17.60 9.67 -70.51
CA MET A 46 18.75 10.48 -70.09
C MET A 46 19.80 10.63 -71.20
N ARG A 47 20.06 9.57 -71.98
CA ARG A 47 21.00 9.65 -73.12
C ARG A 47 20.50 10.52 -74.25
N LEU A 48 19.18 10.55 -74.47
CA LEU A 48 18.54 11.30 -75.55
C LEU A 48 18.27 12.76 -75.17
N ALA A 49 18.04 13.05 -73.89
CA ALA A 49 17.78 14.38 -73.36
C ALA A 49 18.50 14.59 -72.00
N PRO A 50 19.82 14.85 -72.00
CA PRO A 50 20.62 14.95 -70.78
C PRO A 50 20.39 16.22 -69.95
N ASP A 51 19.64 17.19 -70.47
CA ASP A 51 19.34 18.48 -69.84
C ASP A 51 17.98 18.52 -69.11
N VAL A 52 17.24 17.40 -69.12
CA VAL A 52 15.91 17.31 -68.50
C VAL A 52 16.00 16.84 -67.05
N ALA A 53 15.95 17.80 -66.11
CA ALA A 53 16.08 17.55 -64.67
C ALA A 53 15.16 16.44 -64.09
N PRO A 54 13.86 16.34 -64.46
CA PRO A 54 13.00 15.27 -63.96
C PRO A 54 13.52 13.85 -64.22
N ILE A 55 14.25 13.59 -65.31
CA ILE A 55 14.78 12.26 -65.61
C ILE A 55 15.72 11.80 -64.49
N TYR A 56 16.61 12.68 -64.04
CA TYR A 56 17.56 12.38 -62.98
C TYR A 56 16.89 12.12 -61.63
N VAL A 57 15.80 12.83 -61.32
CA VAL A 57 15.01 12.55 -60.10
C VAL A 57 14.38 11.17 -60.16
N TYR A 58 13.73 10.79 -61.26
CA TYR A 58 13.16 9.43 -61.36
C TYR A 58 14.22 8.32 -61.36
N ILE A 59 15.41 8.57 -61.92
CA ILE A 59 16.56 7.65 -61.79
C ILE A 59 17.00 7.56 -60.32
N GLY A 60 17.14 8.69 -59.63
CA GLY A 60 17.49 8.74 -58.21
C GLY A 60 16.48 7.97 -57.35
N MET A 61 15.19 8.14 -57.61
CA MET A 61 14.12 7.41 -56.91
C MET A 61 14.24 5.89 -57.11
N CYS A 62 14.70 5.43 -58.28
CA CYS A 62 15.00 4.01 -58.51
C CYS A 62 16.20 3.54 -57.68
N PHE A 63 17.24 4.37 -57.55
CA PHE A 63 18.40 4.07 -56.71
C PHE A 63 18.05 4.02 -55.22
N GLU A 64 17.20 4.92 -54.72
CA GLU A 64 16.71 4.86 -53.33
C GLU A 64 15.95 3.55 -53.05
N LYS A 65 15.08 3.11 -53.99
CA LYS A 65 14.40 1.81 -53.87
C LYS A 65 15.35 0.62 -53.90
N ALA A 66 16.54 0.79 -54.49
CA ALA A 66 17.60 -0.20 -54.49
C ALA A 66 18.56 -0.08 -53.28
N GLY A 67 18.35 0.87 -52.36
CA GLY A 67 19.17 1.08 -51.17
C GLY A 67 20.45 1.91 -51.42
N HIS A 68 20.55 2.58 -52.56
CA HIS A 68 21.72 3.33 -53.01
C HIS A 68 21.50 4.85 -52.84
N SER A 69 21.37 5.29 -51.57
CA SER A 69 21.00 6.68 -51.25
C SER A 69 22.08 7.71 -51.56
N GLU A 70 23.37 7.34 -51.53
CA GLU A 70 24.46 8.24 -51.93
C GLU A 70 24.45 8.52 -53.44
N GLU A 71 24.20 7.49 -54.25
CA GLU A 71 24.07 7.62 -55.70
C GLU A 71 22.82 8.41 -56.07
N ALA A 72 21.70 8.18 -55.37
CA ALA A 72 20.48 8.96 -55.54
C ALA A 72 20.69 10.45 -55.22
N LEU A 73 21.38 10.76 -54.11
CA LEU A 73 21.69 12.14 -53.71
C LEU A 73 22.45 12.89 -54.80
N LYS A 74 23.49 12.26 -55.39
CA LYS A 74 24.26 12.85 -56.50
C LYS A 74 23.38 13.17 -57.72
N LEU A 75 22.41 12.29 -58.02
CA LEU A 75 21.47 12.49 -59.12
C LEU A 75 20.48 13.62 -58.83
N TYR A 76 20.01 13.74 -57.59
CA TYR A 76 19.16 14.86 -57.17
C TYR A 76 19.89 16.19 -57.20
N GLU A 77 21.13 16.25 -56.70
CA GLU A 77 21.97 17.45 -56.81
C GLU A 77 22.21 17.83 -58.26
N HIS A 78 22.49 16.86 -59.14
CA HIS A 78 22.64 17.12 -60.56
C HIS A 78 21.34 17.66 -61.18
N ALA A 79 20.19 17.08 -60.86
CA ALA A 79 18.89 17.60 -61.30
C ALA A 79 18.68 19.07 -60.89
N LEU A 80 19.08 19.43 -59.67
CA LEU A 80 18.99 20.79 -59.14
C LEU A 80 20.00 21.76 -59.79
N THR A 81 21.15 21.27 -60.29
CA THR A 81 22.04 22.11 -61.11
C THR A 81 21.43 22.46 -62.47
N LEU A 82 20.61 21.56 -63.03
CA LEU A 82 19.91 21.77 -64.30
C LEU A 82 18.65 22.63 -64.13
N ALA A 83 17.92 22.45 -63.01
CA ALA A 83 16.70 23.19 -62.70
C ALA A 83 16.65 23.60 -61.21
N PRO A 84 17.20 24.78 -60.85
CA PRO A 84 17.26 25.25 -59.46
C PRO A 84 15.90 25.58 -58.82
N GLU A 85 14.83 25.73 -59.61
CA GLU A 85 13.46 26.00 -59.14
C GLU A 85 12.58 24.74 -59.10
N PHE A 86 13.19 23.54 -59.07
CA PHE A 86 12.47 22.27 -59.08
C PHE A 86 12.18 21.75 -57.66
N ALA A 87 10.96 22.03 -57.18
CA ALA A 87 10.54 21.70 -55.81
C ALA A 87 10.64 20.19 -55.47
N GLU A 88 10.19 19.32 -56.38
CA GLU A 88 10.26 17.87 -56.21
C GLU A 88 11.72 17.38 -56.12
N GLY A 89 12.66 18.05 -56.79
CA GLY A 89 14.09 17.74 -56.70
C GLY A 89 14.65 17.98 -55.29
N TYR A 90 14.27 19.09 -54.64
CA TYR A 90 14.65 19.36 -53.25
C TYR A 90 13.97 18.41 -52.26
N TYR A 91 12.70 18.05 -52.50
CA TYR A 91 12.01 17.05 -51.69
C TYR A 91 12.75 15.71 -51.67
N HIS A 92 13.05 15.16 -52.86
CA HIS A 92 13.77 13.88 -52.95
C HIS A 92 15.21 13.97 -52.45
N ARG A 93 15.88 15.11 -52.62
CA ARG A 93 17.17 15.38 -51.95
C ARG A 93 17.05 15.29 -50.43
N GLY A 94 16.01 15.87 -49.85
CA GLY A 94 15.72 15.77 -48.41
C GLY A 94 15.52 14.33 -47.96
N VAL A 95 14.74 13.53 -48.69
CA VAL A 95 14.51 12.11 -48.39
C VAL A 95 15.80 11.29 -48.38
N ALA A 96 16.66 11.51 -49.38
CA ALA A 96 17.97 10.84 -49.43
C ALA A 96 18.87 11.25 -48.26
N LEU A 97 18.91 12.55 -47.92
CA LEU A 97 19.72 13.07 -46.80
C LEU A 97 19.25 12.52 -45.45
N ASP A 98 17.93 12.43 -45.22
CA ASP A 98 17.37 11.79 -44.02
C ASP A 98 17.77 10.31 -43.91
N THR A 99 17.72 9.59 -45.04
CA THR A 99 18.12 8.18 -45.09
C THR A 99 19.62 8.00 -44.77
N LEU A 100 20.44 9.00 -45.09
CA LEU A 100 21.87 9.05 -44.76
C LEU A 100 22.16 9.62 -43.36
N GLY A 101 21.14 9.97 -42.58
CA GLY A 101 21.28 10.54 -41.23
C GLY A 101 21.69 12.01 -41.19
N GLN A 102 21.64 12.72 -42.32
CA GLN A 102 21.98 14.14 -42.43
C GLN A 102 20.73 15.02 -42.25
N HIS A 103 20.14 14.98 -41.05
CA HIS A 103 18.81 15.54 -40.76
C HIS A 103 18.76 17.08 -40.90
N GLU A 104 19.81 17.81 -40.54
CA GLU A 104 19.85 19.27 -40.73
C GLU A 104 19.85 19.65 -42.22
N ALA A 105 20.64 18.96 -43.02
CA ALA A 105 20.68 19.19 -44.47
C ALA A 105 19.36 18.75 -45.15
N ALA A 106 18.73 17.69 -44.63
CA ALA A 106 17.40 17.27 -45.09
C ALA A 106 16.35 18.34 -44.80
N LEU A 107 16.37 18.91 -43.59
CA LEU A 107 15.48 20.00 -43.20
C LEU A 107 15.62 21.22 -44.12
N GLU A 108 16.85 21.65 -44.41
CA GLU A 108 17.10 22.73 -45.37
C GLU A 108 16.53 22.41 -46.77
N ALA A 109 16.69 21.17 -47.22
CA ALA A 109 16.15 20.75 -48.51
C ALA A 109 14.61 20.77 -48.54
N TYR A 110 13.93 20.32 -47.48
CA TYR A 110 12.47 20.43 -47.40
C TYR A 110 11.99 21.87 -47.30
N GLU A 111 12.72 22.75 -46.61
CA GLU A 111 12.40 24.18 -46.55
C GLU A 111 12.50 24.85 -47.91
N GLU A 112 13.51 24.52 -48.71
CA GLU A 112 13.59 24.98 -50.10
C GLU A 112 12.47 24.40 -50.97
N ALA A 113 12.11 23.12 -50.81
CA ALA A 113 10.97 22.53 -51.51
C ALA A 113 9.65 23.27 -51.18
N LEU A 114 9.45 23.62 -49.91
CA LEU A 114 8.29 24.38 -49.43
C LEU A 114 8.31 25.84 -49.88
N ARG A 115 9.48 26.49 -49.95
CA ARG A 115 9.62 27.85 -50.47
C ARG A 115 9.17 27.93 -51.93
N LEU A 116 9.48 26.90 -52.72
CA LEU A 116 9.09 26.80 -54.13
C LEU A 116 7.62 26.39 -54.29
N LYS A 117 7.12 25.47 -53.46
CA LYS A 117 5.78 24.92 -53.57
C LYS A 117 5.15 24.65 -52.19
N PRO A 118 4.53 25.67 -51.55
CA PRO A 118 3.97 25.56 -50.19
C PRO A 118 2.59 24.89 -50.15
N THR A 119 2.21 24.15 -51.19
CA THR A 119 0.86 23.55 -51.37
C THR A 119 0.88 22.02 -51.37
N VAL A 120 2.04 21.41 -51.08
CA VAL A 120 2.18 19.95 -51.01
C VAL A 120 2.25 19.52 -49.54
N PRO A 121 1.23 18.84 -48.99
CA PRO A 121 1.21 18.44 -47.58
C PRO A 121 2.31 17.42 -47.24
N GLU A 122 2.73 16.61 -48.21
CA GLU A 122 3.83 15.64 -48.05
C GLU A 122 5.16 16.31 -47.68
N PHE A 123 5.43 17.52 -48.18
CA PHE A 123 6.66 18.26 -47.86
C PHE A 123 6.68 18.70 -46.41
N PHE A 124 5.55 19.22 -45.92
CA PHE A 124 5.39 19.56 -44.50
C PHE A 124 5.46 18.33 -43.61
N MET A 125 4.88 17.20 -44.03
CA MET A 125 4.95 15.94 -43.29
C MET A 125 6.38 15.42 -43.16
N LYS A 126 7.17 15.40 -44.26
CA LYS A 126 8.58 15.01 -44.18
C LYS A 126 9.39 15.96 -43.32
N LYS A 127 9.20 17.28 -43.48
CA LYS A 127 9.79 18.29 -42.60
C LYS A 127 9.49 18.01 -41.12
N ALA A 128 8.24 17.67 -40.79
CA ALA A 128 7.84 17.38 -39.43
C ALA A 128 8.58 16.16 -38.86
N LEU A 129 8.62 15.04 -39.60
CA LEU A 129 9.34 13.84 -39.17
C LEU A 129 10.85 14.09 -38.98
N THR A 130 11.48 14.88 -39.85
CA THR A 130 12.89 15.29 -39.69
C THR A 130 13.10 16.15 -38.44
N LEU A 131 12.17 17.06 -38.15
CA LEU A 131 12.22 17.87 -36.93
C LEU A 131 12.10 17.01 -35.66
N GLU A 132 11.33 15.92 -35.70
CA GLU A 132 11.27 14.95 -34.60
C GLU A 132 12.62 14.26 -34.39
N HIS A 133 13.28 13.79 -35.46
CA HIS A 133 14.62 13.19 -35.37
C HIS A 133 15.66 14.17 -34.80
N LEU A 134 15.50 15.47 -35.04
CA LEU A 134 16.33 16.54 -34.48
C LEU A 134 15.94 16.93 -33.04
N GLY A 135 14.89 16.33 -32.45
CA GLY A 135 14.38 16.67 -31.13
C GLY A 135 13.62 18.02 -31.06
N ARG A 136 13.31 18.63 -32.21
CA ARG A 136 12.59 19.91 -32.34
C ARG A 136 11.08 19.67 -32.39
N VAL A 137 10.55 19.04 -31.34
CA VAL A 137 9.21 18.42 -31.34
C VAL A 137 8.06 19.42 -31.51
N GLU A 138 8.13 20.62 -30.91
CA GLU A 138 7.08 21.63 -31.08
C GLU A 138 7.04 22.21 -32.51
N GLU A 139 8.19 22.29 -33.17
CA GLU A 139 8.25 22.71 -34.58
C GLU A 139 7.73 21.61 -35.51
N ALA A 140 7.92 20.34 -35.15
CA ALA A 140 7.31 19.21 -35.86
C ALA A 140 5.78 19.29 -35.79
N LEU A 141 5.19 19.57 -34.62
CA LEU A 141 3.75 19.78 -34.47
C LEU A 141 3.23 20.91 -35.35
N ALA A 142 3.95 22.05 -35.39
CA ALA A 142 3.59 23.17 -36.26
C ALA A 142 3.66 22.78 -37.75
N ALA A 143 4.63 21.96 -38.15
CA ALA A 143 4.73 21.45 -39.51
C ALA A 143 3.59 20.47 -39.85
N PHE A 144 3.14 19.63 -38.92
CA PHE A 144 1.93 18.82 -39.11
C PHE A 144 0.67 19.69 -39.26
N ASP A 145 0.53 20.75 -38.46
CA ASP A 145 -0.59 21.70 -38.59
C ASP A 145 -0.58 22.42 -39.94
N GLN A 146 0.61 22.76 -40.45
CA GLN A 146 0.75 23.30 -41.79
C GLN A 146 0.33 22.29 -42.87
N ALA A 147 0.73 21.02 -42.75
CA ALA A 147 0.28 19.97 -43.66
C ALA A 147 -1.25 19.84 -43.68
N ILE A 148 -1.87 19.84 -42.49
CA ILE A 148 -3.34 19.79 -42.32
C ILE A 148 -4.02 21.04 -42.88
N SER A 149 -3.41 22.23 -42.73
CA SER A 149 -3.98 23.46 -43.29
C SER A 149 -4.00 23.48 -44.81
N VAL A 150 -3.03 22.81 -45.43
CA VAL A 150 -2.90 22.69 -46.89
C VAL A 150 -3.88 21.66 -47.44
N ASP A 151 -3.99 20.52 -46.76
CA ASP A 151 -4.91 19.45 -47.11
C ASP A 151 -5.57 18.87 -45.83
N PRO A 152 -6.81 19.32 -45.50
CA PRO A 152 -7.53 18.83 -44.33
C PRO A 152 -7.90 17.34 -44.38
N ASP A 153 -7.81 16.69 -45.54
CA ASP A 153 -8.10 15.26 -45.69
C ASP A 153 -6.82 14.40 -45.67
N TYR A 154 -5.65 15.02 -45.42
CA TYR A 154 -4.36 14.34 -45.37
C TYR A 154 -4.16 13.57 -44.05
N GLU A 155 -4.77 12.39 -43.99
CA GLU A 155 -4.74 11.47 -42.84
C GLU A 155 -3.34 11.23 -42.23
N PRO A 156 -2.26 11.03 -43.01
CA PRO A 156 -0.94 10.78 -42.42
C PRO A 156 -0.44 11.90 -41.51
N ALA A 157 -0.82 13.17 -41.75
CA ALA A 157 -0.44 14.26 -40.85
C ALA A 157 -1.16 14.15 -39.50
N TYR A 158 -2.45 13.79 -39.49
CA TYR A 158 -3.20 13.57 -38.25
C TYR A 158 -2.66 12.38 -37.45
N TYR A 159 -2.39 11.24 -38.11
CA TYR A 159 -1.84 10.06 -37.45
C TYR A 159 -0.48 10.36 -36.80
N ASN A 160 0.47 10.91 -37.57
CA ASN A 160 1.81 11.20 -37.05
C ASN A 160 1.77 12.31 -35.98
N LYS A 161 0.96 13.35 -36.15
CA LYS A 161 0.72 14.35 -35.09
C LYS A 161 0.22 13.69 -33.80
N GLY A 162 -0.68 12.71 -33.90
CA GLY A 162 -1.14 11.92 -32.76
C GLY A 162 0.00 11.17 -32.06
N VAL A 163 0.92 10.58 -32.84
CA VAL A 163 2.12 9.86 -32.34
C VAL A 163 3.10 10.80 -31.64
N THR A 164 3.26 12.03 -32.14
CA THR A 164 4.06 13.07 -31.50
C THR A 164 3.45 13.53 -30.16
N LEU A 165 2.13 13.79 -30.15
CA LEU A 165 1.41 14.30 -28.98
C LEU A 165 1.33 13.28 -27.85
N MET A 166 0.92 12.04 -28.16
CA MET A 166 1.80 10.91 -27.97
C MET A 166 2.89 10.94 -26.89
N TYR A 167 4.09 11.08 -27.42
CA TYR A 167 5.37 11.19 -26.77
C TYR A 167 5.48 12.40 -25.83
N LEU A 168 4.78 13.49 -26.11
CA LEU A 168 4.72 14.68 -25.25
C LEU A 168 3.72 14.55 -24.07
N GLU A 169 3.08 13.39 -23.89
CA GLU A 169 2.03 13.18 -22.90
C GLU A 169 0.80 14.10 -23.04
N ARG A 170 0.61 14.71 -24.21
CA ARG A 170 -0.54 15.57 -24.55
C ARG A 170 -1.71 14.70 -25.02
N HIS A 171 -2.21 13.86 -24.12
CA HIS A 171 -3.12 12.76 -24.43
C HIS A 171 -4.47 13.21 -25.06
N GLU A 172 -5.08 14.29 -24.59
CA GLU A 172 -6.36 14.78 -25.17
C GLU A 172 -6.19 15.26 -26.62
N GLU A 173 -5.11 15.99 -26.91
CA GLU A 173 -4.83 16.45 -28.27
C GLU A 173 -4.47 15.28 -29.19
N ALA A 174 -3.73 14.29 -28.67
CA ALA A 174 -3.44 13.06 -29.39
C ALA A 174 -4.73 12.31 -29.76
N LEU A 175 -5.68 12.23 -28.83
CA LEU A 175 -6.97 11.59 -29.08
C LEU A 175 -7.73 12.26 -30.21
N HIS A 176 -7.81 13.61 -30.20
CA HIS A 176 -8.42 14.36 -31.28
C HIS A 176 -7.76 14.11 -32.63
N ALA A 177 -6.42 14.07 -32.68
CA ALA A 177 -5.68 13.79 -33.90
C ALA A 177 -6.00 12.37 -34.43
N TYR A 178 -6.00 11.35 -33.58
CA TYR A 178 -6.35 9.98 -33.98
C TYR A 178 -7.82 9.81 -34.37
N GLN A 179 -8.74 10.52 -33.72
CA GLN A 179 -10.16 10.51 -34.11
C GLN A 179 -10.35 11.08 -35.52
N HIS A 180 -9.65 12.15 -35.86
CA HIS A 180 -9.67 12.69 -37.23
C HIS A 180 -9.03 11.73 -38.23
N ALA A 181 -7.88 11.11 -37.89
CA ALA A 181 -7.26 10.10 -38.75
C ALA A 181 -8.21 8.91 -39.03
N ASP A 182 -8.92 8.42 -38.01
CA ASP A 182 -9.89 7.33 -38.13
C ASP A 182 -11.16 7.74 -38.91
N GLN A 183 -11.58 9.01 -38.84
CA GLN A 183 -12.67 9.53 -39.67
C GLN A 183 -12.29 9.55 -41.16
N LEU A 184 -11.05 9.93 -41.48
CA LEU A 184 -10.54 10.01 -42.85
C LEU A 184 -10.27 8.62 -43.44
N LYS A 185 -9.66 7.73 -42.66
CA LYS A 185 -9.42 6.33 -43.03
C LYS A 185 -9.84 5.40 -41.90
N PRO A 186 -11.10 4.94 -41.91
CA PRO A 186 -11.59 4.02 -40.90
C PRO A 186 -10.95 2.64 -41.05
N ASP A 187 -10.96 1.86 -39.97
CA ASP A 187 -10.49 0.46 -39.93
C ASP A 187 -8.98 0.29 -40.19
N MET A 188 -8.18 1.34 -39.96
CA MET A 188 -6.72 1.22 -39.93
C MET A 188 -6.27 0.63 -38.58
N PRO A 189 -5.71 -0.59 -38.53
CA PRO A 189 -5.37 -1.23 -37.25
C PRO A 189 -4.37 -0.42 -36.42
N ALA A 190 -3.39 0.22 -37.07
CA ALA A 190 -2.42 1.07 -36.39
C ALA A 190 -3.08 2.28 -35.73
N THR A 191 -3.95 3.01 -36.44
CA THR A 191 -4.68 4.17 -35.91
C THR A 191 -5.59 3.76 -34.76
N LEU A 192 -6.38 2.70 -34.93
CA LEU A 192 -7.27 2.19 -33.87
C LEU A 192 -6.51 1.75 -32.62
N LEU A 193 -5.38 1.04 -32.79
CA LEU A 193 -4.56 0.62 -31.66
C LEU A 193 -4.06 1.84 -30.88
N HIS A 194 -3.41 2.80 -31.55
CA HIS A 194 -2.88 3.99 -30.88
C HIS A 194 -3.99 4.87 -30.26
N LYS A 195 -5.15 4.99 -30.92
CA LYS A 195 -6.34 5.66 -30.36
C LYS A 195 -6.80 4.97 -29.07
N GLY A 196 -6.90 3.63 -29.07
CA GLY A 196 -7.20 2.83 -27.89
C GLY A 196 -6.17 2.99 -26.77
N LEU A 197 -4.88 3.06 -27.10
CA LEU A 197 -3.81 3.33 -26.13
C LEU A 197 -3.98 4.69 -25.44
N VAL A 198 -4.26 5.74 -26.21
CA VAL A 198 -4.55 7.09 -25.67
C VAL A 198 -5.78 7.07 -24.78
N LEU A 199 -6.88 6.47 -25.24
CA LEU A 199 -8.12 6.35 -24.45
C LEU A 199 -7.85 5.65 -23.11
N GLY A 200 -7.04 4.59 -23.12
CA GLY A 200 -6.60 3.91 -21.91
C GLY A 200 -5.77 4.79 -20.98
N LYS A 201 -4.91 5.67 -21.51
CA LYS A 201 -4.16 6.66 -20.71
C LYS A 201 -5.07 7.73 -20.09
N LEU A 202 -6.16 8.06 -20.76
CA LEU A 202 -7.20 8.98 -20.29
C LEU A 202 -8.22 8.31 -19.34
N GLY A 203 -8.11 7.01 -19.08
CA GLY A 203 -9.05 6.26 -18.24
C GLY A 203 -10.39 5.94 -18.92
N ARG A 204 -10.52 6.17 -20.22
CA ARG A 204 -11.72 5.88 -21.03
C ARG A 204 -11.69 4.42 -21.51
N TYR A 205 -11.73 3.50 -20.56
CA TYR A 205 -11.43 2.08 -20.80
C TYR A 205 -12.46 1.36 -21.67
N GLU A 206 -13.75 1.70 -21.60
CA GLU A 206 -14.78 1.12 -22.47
C GLU A 206 -14.54 1.45 -23.94
N GLU A 207 -14.27 2.72 -24.26
CA GLU A 207 -13.98 3.14 -25.64
C GLU A 207 -12.66 2.54 -26.12
N ALA A 208 -11.64 2.50 -25.24
CA ALA A 208 -10.37 1.84 -25.55
C ALA A 208 -10.58 0.36 -25.88
N LEU A 209 -11.45 -0.32 -25.14
CA LEU A 209 -11.79 -1.72 -25.34
C LEU A 209 -12.49 -1.95 -26.69
N GLU A 210 -13.38 -1.05 -27.11
CA GLU A 210 -14.03 -1.12 -28.43
C GLU A 210 -13.00 -1.04 -29.56
N ASP A 211 -12.07 -0.07 -29.49
CA ASP A 211 -11.06 0.12 -30.51
C ASP A 211 -10.09 -1.07 -30.61
N VAL A 212 -9.54 -1.55 -29.48
CA VAL A 212 -8.63 -2.72 -29.52
C VAL A 212 -9.36 -4.01 -29.93
N SER A 213 -10.66 -4.13 -29.63
CA SER A 213 -11.48 -5.25 -30.12
C SER A 213 -11.67 -5.20 -31.63
N ARG A 214 -11.81 -4.00 -32.20
CA ARG A 214 -11.84 -3.81 -33.66
C ARG A 214 -10.48 -4.12 -34.29
N VAL A 215 -9.37 -3.74 -33.65
CA VAL A 215 -8.02 -4.15 -34.09
C VAL A 215 -7.89 -5.66 -34.13
N ILE A 216 -8.35 -6.38 -33.10
CA ILE A 216 -8.33 -7.85 -33.06
C ILE A 216 -9.16 -8.45 -34.20
N ALA A 217 -10.32 -7.86 -34.51
CA ALA A 217 -11.18 -8.34 -35.61
C ALA A 217 -10.52 -8.14 -36.99
N LEU A 218 -9.80 -7.05 -37.19
CA LEU A 218 -9.11 -6.70 -38.44
C LEU A 218 -7.77 -7.43 -38.60
N ASN A 219 -7.03 -7.61 -37.50
CA ASN A 219 -5.74 -8.26 -37.43
C ASN A 219 -5.65 -9.20 -36.20
N PRO A 220 -6.14 -10.45 -36.31
CA PRO A 220 -6.14 -11.42 -35.21
C PRO A 220 -4.75 -11.87 -34.72
N ALA A 221 -3.68 -11.50 -35.43
CA ALA A 221 -2.29 -11.78 -35.06
C ALA A 221 -1.68 -10.68 -34.18
N GLU A 222 -2.34 -9.54 -34.01
CA GLU A 222 -1.83 -8.41 -33.24
C GLU A 222 -1.82 -8.71 -31.72
N ILE A 223 -0.65 -9.09 -31.19
CA ILE A 223 -0.49 -9.50 -29.79
C ILE A 223 -0.76 -8.32 -28.84
N LEU A 224 -0.32 -7.11 -29.20
CA LEU A 224 -0.48 -5.94 -28.35
C LEU A 224 -1.96 -5.61 -28.12
N ALA A 225 -2.81 -5.83 -29.12
CA ALA A 225 -4.24 -5.58 -28.98
C ALA A 225 -4.90 -6.50 -27.95
N TYR A 226 -4.52 -7.79 -27.88
CA TYR A 226 -4.98 -8.71 -26.83
C TYR A 226 -4.46 -8.31 -25.45
N PHE A 227 -3.19 -7.93 -25.35
CA PHE A 227 -2.60 -7.48 -24.08
C PHE A 227 -3.33 -6.25 -23.53
N HIS A 228 -3.54 -5.24 -24.37
CA HIS A 228 -4.26 -4.03 -23.98
C HIS A 228 -5.74 -4.29 -23.70
N ARG A 229 -6.40 -5.17 -24.46
CA ARG A 229 -7.75 -5.67 -24.13
C ARG A 229 -7.81 -6.25 -22.71
N GLY A 230 -6.88 -7.14 -22.37
CA GLY A 230 -6.79 -7.71 -21.03
C GLY A 230 -6.60 -6.64 -19.96
N LYS A 231 -5.72 -5.66 -20.22
CA LYS A 231 -5.45 -4.55 -19.30
C LYS A 231 -6.71 -3.71 -19.05
N TYR A 232 -7.42 -3.31 -20.10
CA TYR A 232 -8.63 -2.50 -19.96
C TYR A 232 -9.77 -3.27 -19.29
N LEU A 233 -9.93 -4.56 -19.59
CA LEU A 233 -10.89 -5.41 -18.88
C LEU A 233 -10.58 -5.50 -17.38
N ALA A 234 -9.31 -5.60 -17.01
CA ALA A 234 -8.89 -5.63 -15.60
C ALA A 234 -9.16 -4.30 -14.87
N GLU A 235 -8.91 -3.16 -15.50
CA GLU A 235 -9.24 -1.84 -14.95
C GLU A 235 -10.76 -1.64 -14.78
N LEU A 236 -11.56 -2.28 -15.64
CA LEU A 236 -13.02 -2.34 -15.54
C LEU A 236 -13.55 -3.38 -14.53
N GLY A 237 -12.66 -4.11 -13.84
CA GLY A 237 -13.03 -5.16 -12.89
C GLY A 237 -13.55 -6.46 -13.54
N ARG A 238 -13.47 -6.58 -14.87
CA ARG A 238 -13.85 -7.77 -15.64
C ARG A 238 -12.69 -8.76 -15.69
N TYR A 239 -12.27 -9.24 -14.52
CA TYR A 239 -11.03 -9.99 -14.36
C TYR A 239 -11.03 -11.32 -15.13
N GLU A 240 -12.12 -12.06 -15.16
CA GLU A 240 -12.22 -13.34 -15.89
C GLU A 240 -12.00 -13.16 -17.40
N GLU A 241 -12.60 -12.14 -18.00
CA GLU A 241 -12.41 -11.83 -19.42
C GLU A 241 -10.99 -11.30 -19.70
N ALA A 242 -10.39 -10.62 -18.74
CA ALA A 242 -8.98 -10.22 -18.82
C ALA A 242 -8.06 -11.45 -18.86
N LEU A 243 -8.32 -12.48 -18.04
CA LEU A 243 -7.57 -13.74 -18.07
C LEU A 243 -7.63 -14.40 -19.45
N GLU A 244 -8.80 -14.43 -20.09
CA GLU A 244 -8.96 -14.98 -21.45
C GLU A 244 -8.12 -14.20 -22.47
N ALA A 245 -8.12 -12.87 -22.40
CA ALA A 245 -7.32 -12.03 -23.29
C ALA A 245 -5.81 -12.26 -23.08
N TYR A 246 -5.36 -12.42 -21.84
CA TYR A 246 -3.96 -12.76 -21.54
C TYR A 246 -3.59 -14.19 -21.96
N ASP A 247 -4.52 -15.15 -21.92
CA ASP A 247 -4.30 -16.48 -22.47
C ASP A 247 -4.06 -16.42 -23.99
N GLU A 248 -4.76 -15.54 -24.72
CA GLU A 248 -4.52 -15.32 -26.14
C GLU A 248 -3.13 -14.71 -26.44
N VAL A 249 -2.62 -13.86 -25.56
CA VAL A 249 -1.24 -13.34 -25.65
C VAL A 249 -0.24 -14.48 -25.48
N LEU A 250 -0.36 -15.25 -24.39
CA LEU A 250 0.58 -16.33 -24.06
C LEU A 250 0.56 -17.50 -25.05
N ARG A 251 -0.56 -17.72 -25.76
CA ARG A 251 -0.63 -18.69 -26.87
C ARG A 251 0.17 -18.26 -28.08
N ARG A 252 0.31 -16.96 -28.32
CA ARG A 252 1.05 -16.39 -29.46
C ARG A 252 2.52 -16.14 -29.12
N ASP A 253 2.77 -15.62 -27.93
CA ASP A 253 4.09 -15.40 -27.38
C ASP A 253 4.14 -15.82 -25.91
N SER A 254 4.66 -17.03 -25.68
CA SER A 254 4.82 -17.58 -24.33
C SER A 254 5.93 -16.90 -23.51
N THR A 255 6.70 -15.99 -24.12
CA THR A 255 7.77 -15.23 -23.45
C THR A 255 7.36 -13.81 -23.10
N PHE A 256 6.11 -13.42 -23.37
CA PHE A 256 5.57 -12.10 -23.07
C PHE A 256 5.33 -11.92 -21.55
N VAL A 257 6.37 -11.47 -20.85
CA VAL A 257 6.45 -11.39 -19.38
C VAL A 257 5.30 -10.60 -18.77
N GLU A 258 4.93 -9.47 -19.39
CA GLU A 258 3.88 -8.58 -18.91
C GLU A 258 2.54 -9.34 -18.80
N SER A 259 2.27 -10.30 -19.69
CA SER A 259 1.05 -11.09 -19.62
C SER A 259 1.01 -12.00 -18.39
N TYR A 260 2.15 -12.58 -17.96
CA TYR A 260 2.20 -13.33 -16.70
C TYR A 260 1.95 -12.42 -15.49
N ILE A 261 2.57 -11.23 -15.47
CA ILE A 261 2.42 -10.25 -14.38
C ILE A 261 0.97 -9.80 -14.26
N TYR A 262 0.37 -9.30 -15.33
CA TYR A 262 -0.99 -8.76 -15.29
C TYR A 262 -2.06 -9.84 -15.08
N ARG A 263 -1.86 -11.05 -15.62
CA ARG A 263 -2.71 -12.21 -15.33
C ARG A 263 -2.59 -12.63 -13.86
N GLY A 264 -1.39 -12.61 -13.29
CA GLY A 264 -1.15 -12.83 -11.86
C GLY A 264 -1.85 -11.80 -10.98
N ILE A 265 -1.79 -10.51 -11.34
CA ILE A 265 -2.51 -9.44 -10.64
C ILE A 265 -4.04 -9.70 -10.67
N CYS A 266 -4.60 -10.08 -11.82
CA CYS A 266 -6.03 -10.40 -11.92
C CYS A 266 -6.41 -11.59 -11.03
N LEU A 267 -5.61 -12.65 -11.01
CA LEU A 267 -5.85 -13.81 -10.13
C LEU A 267 -5.77 -13.44 -8.64
N ALA A 268 -4.81 -12.62 -8.24
CA ALA A 268 -4.70 -12.13 -6.87
C ALA A 268 -5.94 -11.30 -6.46
N ARG A 269 -6.46 -10.45 -7.37
CA ARG A 269 -7.73 -9.71 -7.14
C ARG A 269 -8.93 -10.64 -6.99
N LEU A 270 -8.95 -11.74 -7.73
CA LEU A 270 -9.94 -12.82 -7.61
C LEU A 270 -9.72 -13.75 -6.41
N GLN A 271 -8.77 -13.45 -5.52
CA GLN A 271 -8.41 -14.27 -4.35
C GLN A 271 -7.88 -15.68 -4.72
N ARG A 272 -7.43 -15.88 -5.96
CA ARG A 272 -6.79 -17.11 -6.45
C ARG A 272 -5.28 -17.02 -6.28
N HIS A 273 -4.85 -16.83 -5.03
CA HIS A 273 -3.49 -16.43 -4.66
C HIS A 273 -2.42 -17.44 -5.11
N GLU A 274 -2.62 -18.74 -4.94
CA GLU A 274 -1.63 -19.75 -5.34
C GLU A 274 -1.40 -19.80 -6.86
N GLU A 275 -2.45 -19.60 -7.66
CA GLU A 275 -2.32 -19.52 -9.11
C GLU A 275 -1.62 -18.23 -9.54
N ALA A 276 -1.87 -17.11 -8.85
CA ALA A 276 -1.15 -15.86 -9.05
C ALA A 276 0.36 -16.03 -8.75
N LEU A 277 0.71 -16.67 -7.64
CA LEU A 277 2.09 -16.95 -7.26
C LEU A 277 2.82 -17.79 -8.31
N ALA A 278 2.16 -18.80 -8.89
CA ALA A 278 2.74 -19.60 -9.96
C ALA A 278 3.10 -18.74 -11.20
N LEU A 279 2.24 -17.80 -11.58
CA LEU A 279 2.53 -16.89 -12.70
C LEU A 279 3.62 -15.88 -12.37
N PHE A 280 3.65 -15.35 -11.16
CA PHE A 280 4.74 -14.46 -10.75
C PHE A 280 6.08 -15.19 -10.72
N ASN A 281 6.11 -16.46 -10.33
CA ASN A 281 7.34 -17.28 -10.40
C ASN A 281 7.82 -17.42 -11.84
N GLN A 282 6.92 -17.70 -12.79
CA GLN A 282 7.26 -17.75 -14.22
C GLN A 282 7.76 -16.39 -14.73
N ALA A 283 7.15 -15.28 -14.32
CA ALA A 283 7.60 -13.94 -14.68
C ALA A 283 9.01 -13.65 -14.14
N VAL A 284 9.31 -14.03 -12.89
CA VAL A 284 10.66 -13.90 -12.29
C VAL A 284 11.70 -14.76 -13.01
N GLU A 285 11.33 -15.98 -13.43
CA GLU A 285 12.23 -16.86 -14.20
C GLU A 285 12.58 -16.26 -15.57
N LEU A 286 11.62 -15.62 -16.23
CA LEU A 286 11.83 -14.97 -17.54
C LEU A 286 12.56 -13.63 -17.42
N ARG A 287 12.27 -12.85 -16.37
CA ARG A 287 12.85 -11.51 -16.13
C ARG A 287 13.15 -11.31 -14.63
N PRO A 288 14.35 -11.75 -14.17
CA PRO A 288 14.71 -11.71 -12.74
C PRO A 288 15.06 -10.33 -12.20
N ASP A 289 15.13 -9.30 -13.06
CA ASP A 289 15.41 -7.90 -12.75
C ASP A 289 14.15 -7.00 -12.76
N ASP A 290 12.95 -7.59 -12.85
CA ASP A 290 11.69 -6.84 -12.81
C ASP A 290 11.21 -6.56 -11.38
N ALA A 291 11.42 -5.33 -10.89
CA ALA A 291 11.02 -4.92 -9.55
C ALA A 291 9.50 -5.08 -9.28
N MET A 292 8.66 -4.82 -10.30
CA MET A 292 7.20 -4.86 -10.19
C MET A 292 6.69 -6.28 -9.93
N THR A 293 7.34 -7.29 -10.52
CA THR A 293 7.00 -8.69 -10.32
C THR A 293 7.23 -9.11 -8.87
N TYR A 294 8.42 -8.83 -8.31
CA TYR A 294 8.69 -9.10 -6.89
C TYR A 294 7.73 -8.34 -5.98
N TYR A 295 7.44 -7.06 -6.29
CA TYR A 295 6.49 -6.28 -5.49
C TYR A 295 5.09 -6.92 -5.45
N ASN A 296 4.56 -7.35 -6.60
CA ASN A 296 3.23 -7.98 -6.67
C ASN A 296 3.22 -9.39 -6.08
N ARG A 297 4.30 -10.17 -6.26
CA ARG A 297 4.45 -11.48 -5.63
C ARG A 297 4.54 -11.36 -4.12
N GLY A 298 5.33 -10.42 -3.60
CA GLY A 298 5.43 -10.12 -2.17
C GLY A 298 4.08 -9.71 -1.55
N ARG A 299 3.29 -8.89 -2.25
CA ARG A 299 1.91 -8.57 -1.82
C ARG A 299 1.02 -9.80 -1.77
N THR A 300 1.11 -10.68 -2.76
CA THR A 300 0.31 -11.91 -2.81
C THR A 300 0.73 -12.90 -1.72
N LEU A 301 2.03 -13.00 -1.44
CA LEU A 301 2.58 -13.80 -0.33
C LEU A 301 2.12 -13.29 1.04
N TYR A 302 1.99 -11.97 1.20
CA TYR A 302 1.43 -11.38 2.41
C TYR A 302 -0.02 -11.82 2.67
N GLU A 303 -0.88 -11.83 1.64
CA GLU A 303 -2.30 -12.24 1.76
C GLU A 303 -2.47 -13.73 2.12
N VAL A 304 -1.44 -14.56 1.92
CA VAL A 304 -1.44 -15.99 2.30
C VAL A 304 -0.53 -16.29 3.50
N ASP A 305 -0.22 -15.26 4.31
CA ASP A 305 0.56 -15.33 5.54
C ASP A 305 2.00 -15.87 5.40
N ARG A 306 2.59 -15.83 4.19
CA ARG A 306 3.98 -16.23 3.90
C ARG A 306 4.94 -15.04 4.08
N TYR A 307 4.99 -14.51 5.29
CA TYR A 307 5.62 -13.21 5.59
C TYR A 307 7.14 -13.16 5.33
N GLU A 308 7.88 -14.23 5.59
CA GLU A 308 9.33 -14.27 5.34
C GLU A 308 9.66 -14.22 3.85
N GLU A 309 8.90 -14.92 3.01
CA GLU A 309 9.06 -14.89 1.56
C GLU A 309 8.63 -13.53 0.99
N ALA A 310 7.52 -12.97 1.51
CA ALA A 310 7.09 -11.62 1.17
C ALA A 310 8.16 -10.57 1.51
N LEU A 311 8.84 -10.72 2.67
CA LEU A 311 9.93 -9.83 3.08
C LEU A 311 11.11 -9.89 2.10
N ALA A 312 11.49 -11.10 1.65
CA ALA A 312 12.54 -11.28 0.67
C ALA A 312 12.19 -10.60 -0.67
N ASP A 313 10.94 -10.77 -1.11
CA ASP A 313 10.42 -10.15 -2.34
C ASP A 313 10.38 -8.62 -2.27
N PHE A 314 9.87 -8.03 -1.19
CA PHE A 314 9.90 -6.57 -1.04
C PHE A 314 11.32 -6.02 -0.93
N SER A 315 12.23 -6.76 -0.29
CA SER A 315 13.64 -6.39 -0.26
C SER A 315 14.24 -6.39 -1.66
N ARG A 316 13.96 -7.41 -2.46
CA ARG A 316 14.43 -7.48 -3.85
C ARG A 316 13.80 -6.39 -4.73
N ALA A 317 12.52 -6.09 -4.54
CA ALA A 317 11.85 -5.01 -5.25
C ALA A 317 12.48 -3.64 -4.93
N ALA A 318 12.81 -3.38 -3.66
CA ALA A 318 13.47 -2.14 -3.23
C ALA A 318 14.93 -2.02 -3.72
N GLU A 319 15.64 -3.14 -3.85
CA GLU A 319 16.98 -3.18 -4.48
C GLU A 319 16.93 -2.85 -5.97
N LEU A 320 15.96 -3.40 -6.69
CA LEU A 320 15.80 -3.23 -8.14
C LEU A 320 15.23 -1.85 -8.51
N ASP A 321 14.34 -1.30 -7.68
CA ASP A 321 13.80 0.05 -7.83
C ASP A 321 13.92 0.85 -6.52
N PRO A 322 15.06 1.52 -6.30
CA PRO A 322 15.29 2.35 -5.12
C PRO A 322 14.39 3.59 -5.01
N GLN A 323 13.58 3.91 -6.03
CA GLN A 323 12.63 5.03 -5.98
C GLN A 323 11.22 4.59 -5.55
N ASN A 324 10.99 3.28 -5.39
CA ASN A 324 9.70 2.76 -4.98
C ASN A 324 9.53 2.80 -3.45
N GLY A 325 9.06 3.95 -2.93
CA GLY A 325 8.76 4.11 -1.50
C GLY A 325 7.76 3.08 -0.93
N ASN A 326 6.85 2.53 -1.76
CA ASN A 326 5.92 1.50 -1.31
C ASN A 326 6.62 0.15 -1.04
N ALA A 327 7.71 -0.17 -1.74
CA ALA A 327 8.46 -1.39 -1.49
C ALA A 327 9.12 -1.34 -0.10
N PHE A 328 9.79 -0.24 0.23
CA PHE A 328 10.36 0.03 1.56
C PHE A 328 9.28 0.02 2.65
N TYR A 329 8.15 0.68 2.41
CA TYR A 329 7.04 0.70 3.35
C TYR A 329 6.48 -0.69 3.65
N ASN A 330 6.17 -1.47 2.61
CA ASN A 330 5.61 -2.82 2.80
C ASN A 330 6.61 -3.76 3.48
N LYS A 331 7.90 -3.66 3.14
CA LYS A 331 8.98 -4.35 3.85
C LYS A 331 8.98 -3.98 5.34
N ALA A 332 8.86 -2.70 5.68
CA ALA A 332 8.79 -2.25 7.07
C ALA A 332 7.55 -2.76 7.81
N VAL A 333 6.38 -2.75 7.17
CA VAL A 333 5.13 -3.27 7.77
C VAL A 333 5.28 -4.75 8.11
N LEU A 334 5.88 -5.56 7.23
CA LEU A 334 6.18 -6.97 7.52
C LEU A 334 7.14 -7.11 8.70
N LEU A 335 8.21 -6.31 8.76
CA LEU A 335 9.13 -6.31 9.89
C LEU A 335 8.41 -5.95 11.20
N MET A 336 7.49 -4.98 11.18
CA MET A 336 6.68 -4.62 12.34
C MET A 336 5.73 -5.75 12.77
N LEU A 337 5.10 -6.46 11.83
CA LEU A 337 4.26 -7.63 12.12
C LEU A 337 5.08 -8.76 12.77
N MET A 338 6.32 -8.96 12.32
CA MET A 338 7.29 -9.88 12.92
C MET A 338 7.92 -9.34 14.21
N ARG A 339 7.48 -8.17 14.72
CA ARG A 339 8.02 -7.48 15.91
C ARG A 339 9.50 -7.09 15.82
N ARG A 340 10.03 -6.98 14.60
CA ARG A 340 11.41 -6.54 14.29
C ARG A 340 11.44 -5.03 14.08
N TYR A 341 11.04 -4.27 15.10
CA TYR A 341 10.81 -2.82 14.99
C TYR A 341 12.09 -2.02 14.70
N GLU A 342 13.23 -2.42 15.25
CA GLU A 342 14.53 -1.77 14.99
C GLU A 342 14.93 -1.85 13.51
N GLU A 343 14.62 -2.97 12.84
CA GLU A 343 14.90 -3.16 11.42
C GLU A 343 13.88 -2.44 10.54
N ALA A 344 12.65 -2.22 11.01
CA ALA A 344 11.61 -1.51 10.27
C ALA A 344 11.88 0.00 10.14
N LEU A 345 12.51 0.62 11.16
CA LEU A 345 12.76 2.07 11.17
C LEU A 345 13.56 2.60 9.98
N PRO A 346 14.73 2.05 9.60
CA PRO A 346 15.48 2.56 8.45
C PRO A 346 14.70 2.43 7.13
N GLU A 347 13.88 1.40 6.97
CA GLU A 347 13.03 1.22 5.79
C GLU A 347 11.90 2.26 5.75
N LEU A 348 11.31 2.59 6.91
CA LEU A 348 10.33 3.69 7.01
C LEU A 348 10.97 5.05 6.77
N ASP A 349 12.17 5.29 7.27
CA ASP A 349 12.93 6.52 7.02
C ASP A 349 13.18 6.70 5.52
N GLU A 350 13.52 5.64 4.80
CA GLU A 350 13.71 5.68 3.35
C GLU A 350 12.40 5.90 2.59
N ALA A 351 11.32 5.23 2.99
CA ALA A 351 9.98 5.46 2.43
C ALA A 351 9.54 6.93 2.61
N ILE A 352 9.78 7.52 3.78
CA ILE A 352 9.49 8.94 4.09
C ILE A 352 10.42 9.87 3.31
N ARG A 353 11.70 9.52 3.14
CA ARG A 353 12.65 10.31 2.34
C ARG A 353 12.20 10.43 0.88
N LEU A 354 11.68 9.34 0.32
CA LEU A 354 11.19 9.28 -1.06
C LEU A 354 9.86 10.02 -1.23
N ARG A 355 8.93 9.87 -0.27
CA ARG A 355 7.62 10.51 -0.29
C ARG A 355 7.23 11.05 1.10
N PRO A 356 7.70 12.26 1.46
CA PRO A 356 7.49 12.84 2.79
C PRO A 356 6.04 13.28 3.05
N GLU A 357 5.20 13.34 2.02
CA GLU A 357 3.79 13.70 2.09
C GLU A 357 2.88 12.53 2.47
N VAL A 358 3.36 11.29 2.41
CA VAL A 358 2.54 10.09 2.68
C VAL A 358 2.45 9.86 4.20
N VAL A 359 1.35 10.32 4.80
CA VAL A 359 1.10 10.25 6.25
C VAL A 359 1.17 8.82 6.81
N GLY A 360 0.73 7.82 6.04
CA GLY A 360 0.78 6.41 6.44
C GLY A 360 2.20 5.92 6.81
N TYR A 361 3.24 6.44 6.15
CA TYR A 361 4.63 6.07 6.44
C TYR A 361 5.08 6.64 7.78
N ILE A 362 4.77 7.92 8.01
CA ILE A 362 5.09 8.64 9.24
C ILE A 362 4.36 8.03 10.44
N MET A 363 3.07 7.70 10.27
CA MET A 363 2.26 7.04 11.30
C MET A 363 2.81 5.65 11.67
N SER A 364 3.26 4.87 10.67
CA SER A 364 3.85 3.56 10.92
C SER A 364 5.20 3.67 11.62
N ARG A 365 6.00 4.70 11.30
CA ARG A 365 7.23 5.03 12.03
C ARG A 365 6.95 5.39 13.48
N GLY A 366 5.95 6.24 13.74
CA GLY A 366 5.51 6.54 15.10
C GLY A 366 5.11 5.29 15.88
N THR A 367 4.39 4.37 15.23
CA THR A 367 3.96 3.10 15.83
C THR A 367 5.14 2.18 16.16
N ALA A 368 6.15 2.10 15.26
CA ALA A 368 7.38 1.34 15.53
C ALA A 368 8.18 1.94 16.70
N LEU A 369 8.28 3.27 16.78
CA LEU A 369 8.98 3.97 17.87
C LEU A 369 8.25 3.79 19.21
N GLU A 370 6.92 3.85 19.21
CA GLU A 370 6.08 3.59 20.39
C GLU A 370 6.31 2.16 20.91
N ALA A 371 6.33 1.16 20.02
CA ALA A 371 6.61 -0.23 20.40
C ALA A 371 8.01 -0.43 21.00
N LEU A 372 8.98 0.40 20.60
CA LEU A 372 10.35 0.42 21.15
C LEU A 372 10.50 1.25 22.43
N GLY A 373 9.43 1.89 22.91
CA GLY A 373 9.48 2.81 24.06
C GLY A 373 10.21 4.13 23.77
N ARG A 374 10.49 4.45 22.50
CA ARG A 374 11.10 5.73 22.06
C ARG A 374 10.04 6.82 21.94
N TYR A 375 9.38 7.10 23.07
CA TYR A 375 8.14 7.88 23.12
C TYR A 375 8.29 9.32 22.60
N GLU A 376 9.37 10.03 22.90
CA GLU A 376 9.56 11.40 22.41
C GLU A 376 9.70 11.47 20.89
N GLU A 377 10.35 10.48 20.27
CA GLU A 377 10.46 10.41 18.80
C GLU A 377 9.14 9.98 18.15
N ALA A 378 8.37 9.12 18.83
CA ALA A 378 7.02 8.76 18.41
C ALA A 378 6.09 9.97 18.44
N LEU A 379 6.16 10.81 19.48
CA LEU A 379 5.41 12.07 19.56
C LEU A 379 5.73 12.99 18.39
N ALA A 380 7.01 13.19 18.07
CA ALA A 380 7.43 14.02 16.94
C ALA A 380 6.90 13.48 15.60
N ALA A 381 6.88 12.16 15.41
CA ALA A 381 6.31 11.54 14.21
C ALA A 381 4.78 11.79 14.12
N TYR A 382 4.04 11.58 15.21
CA TYR A 382 2.60 11.82 15.22
C TYR A 382 2.24 13.31 15.10
N GLU A 383 3.06 14.22 15.64
CA GLU A 383 2.94 15.66 15.41
C GLU A 383 3.06 16.00 13.93
N ARG A 384 4.08 15.45 13.27
CA ARG A 384 4.27 15.66 11.84
C ARG A 384 3.10 15.11 11.00
N ALA A 385 2.54 13.96 11.39
CA ALA A 385 1.36 13.40 10.74
C ALA A 385 0.13 14.33 10.89
N ILE A 386 -0.09 14.87 12.08
CA ILE A 386 -1.18 15.83 12.36
C ILE A 386 -0.99 17.15 11.59
N GLU A 387 0.24 17.62 11.40
CA GLU A 387 0.51 18.82 10.58
C GLU A 387 0.13 18.63 9.12
N LEU A 388 0.33 17.43 8.56
CA LEU A 388 0.01 17.11 7.18
C LEU A 388 -1.49 16.87 6.98
N GLU A 389 -2.14 16.18 7.91
CA GLU A 389 -3.57 15.85 7.87
C GLU A 389 -4.27 16.23 9.20
N PRO A 390 -4.55 17.53 9.43
CA PRO A 390 -5.10 18.02 10.70
C PRO A 390 -6.57 17.62 10.96
N GLU A 391 -7.26 17.10 9.95
CA GLU A 391 -8.64 16.63 10.05
C GLU A 391 -8.73 15.11 10.30
N GLU A 392 -7.60 14.39 10.28
CA GLU A 392 -7.58 12.94 10.55
C GLU A 392 -7.42 12.65 12.05
N ALA A 393 -8.41 11.98 12.63
CA ALA A 393 -8.51 11.75 14.07
C ALA A 393 -7.46 10.74 14.60
N ILE A 394 -7.02 9.79 13.78
CA ILE A 394 -6.12 8.70 14.24
C ILE A 394 -4.77 9.25 14.74
N GLY A 395 -4.21 10.28 14.10
CA GLY A 395 -2.96 10.90 14.53
C GLY A 395 -3.02 11.43 15.96
N TYR A 396 -4.13 12.10 16.30
CA TYR A 396 -4.39 12.61 17.65
C TYR A 396 -4.53 11.49 18.69
N ILE A 397 -5.24 10.41 18.36
CA ILE A 397 -5.42 9.25 19.26
C ILE A 397 -4.07 8.58 19.55
N ARG A 398 -3.25 8.37 18.51
CA ARG A 398 -1.91 7.77 18.66
C ARG A 398 -0.99 8.65 19.49
N LYS A 399 -1.00 9.97 19.26
CA LYS A 399 -0.27 10.93 20.09
C LYS A 399 -0.71 10.86 21.56
N ALA A 400 -2.02 10.79 21.82
CA ALA A 400 -2.55 10.69 23.17
C ALA A 400 -2.17 9.38 23.88
N SER A 401 -2.12 8.26 23.15
CA SER A 401 -1.60 6.97 23.65
C SER A 401 -0.18 7.12 24.20
N VAL A 402 0.72 7.74 23.43
CA VAL A 402 2.10 7.97 23.87
C VAL A 402 2.18 8.93 25.06
N LEU A 403 1.35 9.98 25.09
CA LEU A 403 1.27 10.91 26.22
C LEU A 403 0.77 10.21 27.49
N HIS A 404 -0.15 9.24 27.37
CA HIS A 404 -0.59 8.41 28.48
C HIS A 404 0.59 7.59 29.06
N GLU A 405 1.40 6.95 28.22
CA GLU A 405 2.59 6.21 28.66
C GLU A 405 3.64 7.11 29.36
N LEU A 406 3.77 8.35 28.89
CA LEU A 406 4.59 9.39 29.53
C LEU A 406 3.95 10.00 30.78
N LYS A 407 2.76 9.52 31.20
CA LYS A 407 1.98 10.02 32.35
C LYS A 407 1.54 11.49 32.22
N ARG A 408 1.52 12.03 30.99
CA ARG A 408 1.07 13.39 30.65
C ARG A 408 -0.44 13.38 30.37
N TYR A 409 -1.21 12.94 31.37
CA TYR A 409 -2.63 12.61 31.20
C TYR A 409 -3.51 13.81 30.81
N GLN A 410 -3.27 15.00 31.36
CA GLN A 410 -4.03 16.20 30.99
C GLN A 410 -3.85 16.56 29.50
N GLU A 411 -2.62 16.42 28.98
CA GLU A 411 -2.36 16.70 27.56
C GLU A 411 -2.97 15.62 26.66
N ALA A 412 -2.86 14.34 27.07
CA ALA A 412 -3.50 13.23 26.36
C ALA A 412 -5.02 13.46 26.21
N LEU A 413 -5.69 13.91 27.28
CA LEU A 413 -7.13 14.20 27.26
C LEU A 413 -7.49 15.26 26.23
N LEU A 414 -6.71 16.35 26.12
CA LEU A 414 -6.95 17.43 25.15
C LEU A 414 -6.90 16.91 23.69
N TYR A 415 -5.92 16.05 23.39
CA TYR A 415 -5.80 15.47 22.04
C TYR A 415 -6.91 14.46 21.75
N LEU A 416 -7.36 13.69 22.75
CA LEU A 416 -8.50 12.78 22.59
C LEU A 416 -9.80 13.55 22.37
N ASP A 417 -10.01 14.65 23.08
CA ASP A 417 -11.16 15.54 22.85
C ASP A 417 -11.15 16.13 21.44
N ARG A 418 -9.97 16.54 20.95
CA ARG A 418 -9.83 16.98 19.56
C ARG A 418 -10.13 15.86 18.56
N ALA A 419 -9.62 14.66 18.79
CA ALA A 419 -9.87 13.51 17.92
C ALA A 419 -11.37 13.17 17.84
N LEU A 420 -12.06 13.15 18.98
CA LEU A 420 -13.48 12.82 19.07
C LEU A 420 -14.40 13.94 18.57
N LEU A 421 -13.91 15.19 18.54
CA LEU A 421 -14.59 16.29 17.85
C LEU A 421 -14.55 16.10 16.31
N LEU A 422 -13.45 15.58 15.78
CA LEU A 422 -13.29 15.29 14.35
C LEU A 422 -14.07 14.05 13.93
N ARG A 423 -13.93 12.94 14.67
CA ARG A 423 -14.62 11.68 14.40
C ARG A 423 -15.06 11.01 15.71
N LYS A 424 -16.37 11.02 15.96
CA LYS A 424 -16.98 10.48 17.18
C LYS A 424 -17.22 8.96 17.16
N ASP A 425 -17.21 8.35 15.99
CA ASP A 425 -17.47 6.93 15.72
C ASP A 425 -16.20 6.07 15.78
N ILE A 426 -15.17 6.52 16.52
CA ILE A 426 -13.96 5.73 16.78
C ILE A 426 -14.00 5.17 18.22
N SER A 427 -14.35 3.89 18.35
CA SER A 427 -14.34 3.13 19.62
C SER A 427 -13.03 3.31 20.39
N MET A 428 -11.89 3.11 19.71
CA MET A 428 -10.54 3.26 20.28
C MET A 428 -10.32 4.64 20.93
N GLY A 429 -10.82 5.73 20.34
CA GLY A 429 -10.66 7.08 20.90
C GLY A 429 -11.40 7.24 22.23
N TRP A 430 -12.62 6.72 22.31
CA TRP A 430 -13.42 6.71 23.54
C TRP A 430 -12.83 5.83 24.62
N TYR A 431 -12.33 4.64 24.26
CA TYR A 431 -11.64 3.75 25.19
C TYR A 431 -10.40 4.42 25.80
N GLN A 432 -9.53 4.99 24.96
CA GLN A 432 -8.34 5.71 25.41
C GLN A 432 -8.70 6.93 26.30
N LYS A 433 -9.78 7.65 25.97
CA LYS A 433 -10.30 8.73 26.81
C LYS A 433 -10.77 8.23 28.18
N GLY A 434 -11.49 7.12 28.22
CA GLY A 434 -11.90 6.47 29.47
C GLY A 434 -10.71 6.06 30.34
N LEU A 435 -9.66 5.50 29.73
CA LEU A 435 -8.41 5.13 30.41
C LEU A 435 -7.71 6.35 31.03
N VAL A 436 -7.55 7.42 30.25
CA VAL A 436 -6.92 8.67 30.72
C VAL A 436 -7.74 9.33 31.84
N LEU A 437 -9.07 9.42 31.70
CA LEU A 437 -9.96 9.98 32.72
C LEU A 437 -9.92 9.18 34.02
N TRP A 438 -9.84 7.85 33.93
CA TRP A 438 -9.66 7.00 35.11
C TRP A 438 -8.34 7.31 35.83
N LYS A 439 -7.23 7.48 35.11
CA LYS A 439 -5.95 7.90 35.72
C LYS A 439 -6.04 9.28 36.38
N LEU A 440 -6.81 10.19 35.80
CA LEU A 440 -7.08 11.53 36.35
C LEU A 440 -8.07 11.53 37.53
N GLN A 441 -8.65 10.37 37.90
CA GLN A 441 -9.70 10.24 38.92
C GLN A 441 -11.04 10.93 38.55
N HIS A 442 -11.26 11.20 37.27
CA HIS A 442 -12.54 11.70 36.75
C HIS A 442 -13.44 10.50 36.43
N LEU A 443 -13.88 9.80 37.47
CA LEU A 443 -14.44 8.46 37.34
C LEU A 443 -15.79 8.42 36.60
N ASP A 444 -16.69 9.38 36.83
CA ASP A 444 -17.99 9.41 36.14
C ASP A 444 -17.81 9.65 34.63
N GLU A 445 -17.00 10.64 34.25
CA GLU A 445 -16.68 10.91 32.83
C GLU A 445 -15.97 9.71 32.17
N ALA A 446 -15.15 8.97 32.92
CA ALA A 446 -14.53 7.75 32.44
C ALA A 446 -15.57 6.66 32.11
N VAL A 447 -16.59 6.49 32.97
CA VAL A 447 -17.70 5.57 32.70
C VAL A 447 -18.48 5.98 31.46
N ASP A 448 -18.74 7.28 31.26
CA ASP A 448 -19.43 7.79 30.08
C ASP A 448 -18.61 7.55 28.81
N ALA A 449 -17.31 7.86 28.83
CA ALA A 449 -16.41 7.60 27.70
C ALA A 449 -16.37 6.10 27.35
N LEU A 450 -16.23 5.21 28.34
CA LEU A 450 -16.23 3.76 28.12
C LEU A 450 -17.60 3.24 27.63
N SER A 451 -18.70 3.87 28.03
CA SER A 451 -20.03 3.55 27.51
C SER A 451 -20.14 3.89 26.03
N ASN A 452 -19.67 5.08 25.62
CA ASN A 452 -19.61 5.44 24.19
C ASN A 452 -18.72 4.47 23.38
N ALA A 453 -17.59 4.02 23.94
CA ALA A 453 -16.76 3.00 23.28
C ALA A 453 -17.53 1.70 23.05
N LEU A 454 -18.24 1.21 24.07
CA LEU A 454 -19.01 -0.02 24.04
C LEU A 454 -20.29 0.06 23.19
N GLU A 455 -20.87 1.25 23.01
CA GLU A 455 -21.97 1.46 22.05
C GLU A 455 -21.50 1.27 20.60
N LEU A 456 -20.26 1.67 20.30
CA LEU A 456 -19.65 1.49 18.99
C LEU A 456 -19.12 0.07 18.78
N GLU A 457 -18.55 -0.53 19.82
CA GLU A 457 -17.93 -1.85 19.77
C GLU A 457 -18.32 -2.67 21.03
N PRO A 458 -19.48 -3.34 21.00
CA PRO A 458 -19.97 -4.12 22.15
C PRO A 458 -19.07 -5.30 22.53
N GLU A 459 -18.25 -5.77 21.59
CA GLU A 459 -17.33 -6.91 21.77
C GLU A 459 -15.98 -6.51 22.39
N ALA A 460 -15.77 -5.21 22.68
CA ALA A 460 -14.52 -4.72 23.27
C ALA A 460 -14.37 -5.14 24.75
N VAL A 461 -13.80 -6.33 24.96
CA VAL A 461 -13.55 -6.93 26.29
C VAL A 461 -12.77 -6.00 27.22
N ASP A 462 -11.74 -5.32 26.71
CA ASP A 462 -10.93 -4.40 27.48
C ASP A 462 -11.75 -3.21 28.01
N ALA A 463 -12.67 -2.67 27.19
CA ALA A 463 -13.55 -1.58 27.60
C ALA A 463 -14.55 -2.02 28.67
N TRP A 464 -15.14 -3.23 28.55
CA TRP A 464 -16.00 -3.81 29.59
C TRP A 464 -15.25 -3.98 30.91
N SER A 465 -14.05 -4.56 30.87
CA SER A 465 -13.25 -4.81 32.06
C SER A 465 -12.84 -3.50 32.75
N LEU A 466 -12.37 -2.51 31.98
CA LEU A 466 -12.00 -1.20 32.51
C LEU A 466 -13.21 -0.47 33.10
N LYS A 467 -14.36 -0.49 32.42
CA LYS A 467 -15.60 0.11 32.95
C LYS A 467 -16.03 -0.55 34.25
N GLY A 468 -15.94 -1.88 34.35
CA GLY A 468 -16.21 -2.64 35.57
C GLY A 468 -15.29 -2.25 36.73
N LEU A 469 -14.00 -2.04 36.47
CA LEU A 469 -13.04 -1.56 37.47
C LEU A 469 -13.37 -0.13 37.95
N VAL A 470 -13.65 0.79 37.02
CA VAL A 470 -14.01 2.18 37.35
C VAL A 470 -15.30 2.23 38.17
N LEU A 471 -16.33 1.46 37.79
CA LEU A 471 -17.60 1.37 38.53
C LEU A 471 -17.42 0.77 39.93
N THR A 472 -16.50 -0.19 40.08
CA THR A 472 -16.16 -0.74 41.40
C THR A 472 -15.54 0.33 42.29
N GLN A 473 -14.66 1.18 41.73
CA GLN A 473 -14.06 2.31 42.44
C GLN A 473 -15.09 3.37 42.84
N LEU A 474 -16.08 3.62 41.98
CA LEU A 474 -17.24 4.49 42.23
C LEU A 474 -18.25 3.92 43.25
N GLN A 475 -18.01 2.74 43.81
CA GLN A 475 -18.95 2.05 44.70
C GLN A 475 -20.32 1.78 44.05
N ARG A 476 -20.32 1.46 42.75
CA ARG A 476 -21.49 1.00 41.97
C ARG A 476 -21.38 -0.49 41.62
N PRO A 477 -21.35 -1.40 42.63
CA PRO A 477 -21.03 -2.81 42.42
C PRO A 477 -22.05 -3.57 41.56
N GLY A 478 -23.32 -3.15 41.54
CA GLY A 478 -24.34 -3.79 40.70
C GLY A 478 -24.07 -3.62 39.20
N GLU A 479 -23.66 -2.43 38.78
CA GLU A 479 -23.33 -2.16 37.38
C GLU A 479 -21.97 -2.74 37.01
N ALA A 480 -20.99 -2.67 37.92
CA ALA A 480 -19.70 -3.34 37.74
C ALA A 480 -19.87 -4.85 37.53
N LEU A 481 -20.80 -5.49 38.24
CA LEU A 481 -21.09 -6.92 38.08
C LEU A 481 -21.54 -7.24 36.64
N LEU A 482 -22.44 -6.43 36.07
CA LEU A 482 -22.92 -6.60 34.70
C LEU A 482 -21.78 -6.47 33.69
N CYS A 483 -20.87 -5.49 33.87
CA CYS A 483 -19.71 -5.33 32.99
C CYS A 483 -18.82 -6.58 32.97
N PHE A 484 -18.53 -7.19 34.12
CA PHE A 484 -17.72 -8.42 34.18
C PHE A 484 -18.50 -9.66 33.71
N GLU A 485 -19.83 -9.66 33.77
CA GLU A 485 -20.65 -10.69 33.14
C GLU A 485 -20.55 -10.64 31.62
N GLN A 486 -20.69 -9.45 31.03
CA GLN A 486 -20.49 -9.25 29.60
C GLN A 486 -19.05 -9.60 29.15
N ALA A 487 -18.04 -9.19 29.91
CA ALA A 487 -16.65 -9.56 29.62
C ALA A 487 -16.41 -11.08 29.66
N LEU A 488 -17.07 -11.81 30.57
CA LEU A 488 -17.00 -13.27 30.66
C LEU A 488 -17.81 -13.99 29.58
N GLU A 489 -18.91 -13.40 29.08
CA GLU A 489 -19.64 -13.93 27.93
C GLU A 489 -18.75 -13.92 26.67
N LEU A 490 -17.96 -12.86 26.50
CA LEU A 490 -17.01 -12.72 25.39
C LEU A 490 -15.73 -13.55 25.58
N GLN A 491 -15.20 -13.60 26.80
CA GLN A 491 -13.99 -14.35 27.13
C GLN A 491 -14.19 -15.19 28.41
N PRO A 492 -14.77 -16.39 28.29
CA PRO A 492 -15.12 -17.23 29.44
C PRO A 492 -13.90 -17.80 30.16
N ASP A 493 -12.76 -17.95 29.48
CA ASP A 493 -11.56 -18.57 30.07
C ASP A 493 -10.64 -17.57 30.82
N ASN A 494 -11.12 -16.36 31.11
CA ASN A 494 -10.32 -15.34 31.78
C ASN A 494 -10.45 -15.41 33.31
N ALA A 495 -9.44 -15.99 33.96
CA ALA A 495 -9.38 -16.15 35.42
C ALA A 495 -9.50 -14.82 36.20
N LEU A 496 -8.98 -13.71 35.65
CA LEU A 496 -9.03 -12.41 36.31
C LEU A 496 -10.47 -11.86 36.38
N PHE A 497 -11.27 -12.07 35.34
CA PHE A 497 -12.66 -11.59 35.33
C PHE A 497 -13.50 -12.33 36.38
N TYR A 498 -13.32 -13.64 36.55
CA TYR A 498 -13.94 -14.37 37.66
C TYR A 498 -13.49 -13.85 39.03
N HIS A 499 -12.20 -13.53 39.19
CA HIS A 499 -11.69 -12.95 40.44
C HIS A 499 -12.35 -11.59 40.74
N TYR A 500 -12.41 -10.68 39.77
CA TYR A 500 -13.05 -9.38 39.95
C TYR A 500 -14.55 -9.50 40.20
N LYS A 501 -15.25 -10.35 39.43
CA LYS A 501 -16.66 -10.69 39.64
C LYS A 501 -16.89 -11.19 41.07
N ALA A 502 -16.05 -12.09 41.56
CA ALA A 502 -16.16 -12.63 42.91
C ALA A 502 -15.98 -11.56 44.00
N ASN A 503 -15.01 -10.64 43.84
CA ASN A 503 -14.84 -9.51 44.76
C ASN A 503 -16.08 -8.61 44.78
N ILE A 504 -16.64 -8.31 43.61
CA ILE A 504 -17.87 -7.49 43.50
C ILE A 504 -19.06 -8.20 44.17
N LEU A 505 -19.20 -9.51 43.97
CA LEU A 505 -20.23 -10.32 44.65
C LEU A 505 -20.05 -10.32 46.17
N CYS A 506 -18.80 -10.32 46.66
CA CYS A 506 -18.54 -10.16 48.10
C CYS A 506 -19.01 -8.80 48.62
N ASN A 507 -18.78 -7.71 47.87
CA ASN A 507 -19.27 -6.38 48.23
C ASN A 507 -20.82 -6.31 48.24
N LEU A 508 -21.47 -7.11 47.38
CA LEU A 508 -22.93 -7.28 47.34
C LEU A 508 -23.46 -8.29 48.37
N SER A 509 -22.61 -8.85 49.24
CA SER A 509 -22.96 -9.90 50.21
C SER A 509 -23.49 -11.21 49.59
N ARG A 510 -23.21 -11.47 48.31
CA ARG A 510 -23.56 -12.70 47.57
C ARG A 510 -22.43 -13.72 47.65
N TYR A 511 -22.14 -14.20 48.86
CA TYR A 511 -20.90 -14.93 49.14
C TYR A 511 -20.82 -16.33 48.51
N GLU A 512 -21.91 -17.07 48.38
CA GLU A 512 -21.93 -18.39 47.76
C GLU A 512 -21.57 -18.34 46.27
N GLU A 513 -22.11 -17.35 45.56
CA GLU A 513 -21.81 -17.09 44.15
C GLU A 513 -20.37 -16.59 43.99
N ALA A 514 -19.89 -15.76 44.91
CA ALA A 514 -18.49 -15.33 44.94
C ALA A 514 -17.54 -16.52 45.08
N ILE A 515 -17.85 -17.48 45.98
CA ILE A 515 -17.06 -18.71 46.15
C ILE A 515 -17.03 -19.54 44.87
N ALA A 516 -18.16 -19.67 44.16
CA ALA A 516 -18.20 -20.36 42.88
C ALA A 516 -17.29 -19.69 41.85
N CYS A 517 -17.35 -18.36 41.73
CA CYS A 517 -16.47 -17.59 40.84
C CYS A 517 -14.99 -17.72 41.22
N PHE A 518 -14.64 -17.64 42.51
CA PHE A 518 -13.26 -17.87 42.95
C PHE A 518 -12.78 -19.29 42.65
N LYS A 519 -13.62 -20.31 42.80
CA LYS A 519 -13.29 -21.70 42.44
C LYS A 519 -13.02 -21.85 40.95
N GLN A 520 -13.80 -21.18 40.09
CA GLN A 520 -13.52 -21.12 38.64
C GLN A 520 -12.20 -20.39 38.35
N ALA A 521 -11.96 -19.23 38.98
CA ALA A 521 -10.73 -18.46 38.81
C ALA A 521 -9.46 -19.27 39.15
N VAL A 522 -9.47 -20.05 40.24
CA VAL A 522 -8.31 -20.90 40.61
C VAL A 522 -8.19 -22.16 39.75
N GLN A 523 -9.27 -22.63 39.11
CA GLN A 523 -9.19 -23.71 38.14
C GLN A 523 -8.50 -23.25 36.85
N LEU A 524 -8.86 -22.04 36.38
CA LEU A 524 -8.28 -21.44 35.17
C LEU A 524 -6.84 -20.96 35.40
N ASN A 525 -6.53 -20.41 36.57
CA ASN A 525 -5.17 -20.03 36.96
C ASN A 525 -4.80 -20.56 38.35
N PRO A 526 -4.27 -21.79 38.44
CA PRO A 526 -3.89 -22.43 39.70
C PRO A 526 -2.67 -21.82 40.41
N HIS A 527 -1.99 -20.84 39.80
CA HIS A 527 -0.79 -20.23 40.36
C HIS A 527 -1.03 -18.85 40.98
N GLU A 528 -2.26 -18.32 40.91
CA GLU A 528 -2.59 -17.00 41.46
C GLU A 528 -2.85 -17.05 42.98
N VAL A 529 -1.83 -16.67 43.75
CA VAL A 529 -1.85 -16.64 45.23
C VAL A 529 -2.99 -15.79 45.79
N ARG A 530 -3.24 -14.62 45.20
CA ARG A 530 -4.24 -13.67 45.71
C ARG A 530 -5.64 -14.26 45.68
N THR A 531 -6.00 -15.01 44.64
CA THR A 531 -7.31 -15.65 44.53
C THR A 531 -7.55 -16.69 45.62
N PHE A 532 -6.55 -17.55 45.90
CA PHE A 532 -6.65 -18.51 47.01
C PHE A 532 -6.76 -17.82 48.38
N PHE A 533 -5.99 -16.76 48.59
CA PHE A 533 -6.04 -15.99 49.83
C PHE A 533 -7.42 -15.35 50.04
N THR A 534 -7.95 -14.65 49.03
CA THR A 534 -9.27 -14.01 49.12
C THR A 534 -10.39 -15.04 49.29
N LEU A 535 -10.33 -16.17 48.58
CA LEU A 535 -11.27 -17.29 48.77
C LEU A 535 -11.25 -17.81 50.22
N GLY A 536 -10.06 -18.05 50.77
CA GLY A 536 -9.90 -18.49 52.17
C GLY A 536 -10.47 -17.48 53.17
N MET A 537 -10.29 -16.19 52.91
CA MET A 537 -10.86 -15.11 53.72
C MET A 537 -12.39 -15.11 53.70
N VAL A 538 -13.01 -15.25 52.52
CA VAL A 538 -14.47 -15.32 52.38
C VAL A 538 -15.03 -16.57 53.07
N LEU A 539 -14.40 -17.73 52.88
CA LEU A 539 -14.79 -18.98 53.54
C LEU A 539 -14.66 -18.89 55.06
N LYS A 540 -13.63 -18.21 55.58
CA LYS A 540 -13.46 -17.90 57.01
C LYS A 540 -14.63 -17.07 57.52
N MET A 541 -15.04 -16.01 56.81
CA MET A 541 -16.17 -15.17 57.21
C MET A 541 -17.47 -15.96 57.30
N LEU A 542 -17.70 -16.91 56.38
CA LEU A 542 -18.85 -17.81 56.40
C LEU A 542 -18.73 -18.99 57.38
N LYS A 543 -17.65 -19.05 58.19
CA LYS A 543 -17.35 -20.15 59.11
C LYS A 543 -17.20 -21.52 58.45
N ARG A 544 -16.91 -21.57 57.14
CA ARG A 544 -16.56 -22.79 56.39
C ARG A 544 -15.08 -23.10 56.57
N TYR A 545 -14.70 -23.37 57.82
CA TYR A 545 -13.32 -23.37 58.27
C TYR A 545 -12.43 -24.39 57.56
N GLU A 546 -12.92 -25.59 57.26
CA GLU A 546 -12.08 -26.61 56.61
C GLU A 546 -11.78 -26.31 55.15
N GLU A 547 -12.74 -25.74 54.41
CA GLU A 547 -12.48 -25.25 53.05
C GLU A 547 -11.56 -24.02 53.07
N ALA A 548 -11.70 -23.14 54.06
CA ALA A 548 -10.81 -22.00 54.23
C ALA A 548 -9.36 -22.45 54.47
N LEU A 549 -9.16 -23.49 55.29
CA LEU A 549 -7.85 -24.08 55.53
C LEU A 549 -7.22 -24.65 54.27
N GLU A 550 -7.99 -25.32 53.41
CA GLU A 550 -7.48 -25.84 52.14
C GLU A 550 -7.05 -24.70 51.20
N ALA A 551 -7.86 -23.65 51.08
CA ALA A 551 -7.51 -22.47 50.29
C ALA A 551 -6.22 -21.79 50.81
N PHE A 552 -6.08 -21.63 52.13
CA PHE A 552 -4.86 -21.09 52.73
C PHE A 552 -3.65 -21.99 52.54
N ARG A 553 -3.80 -23.33 52.59
CA ARG A 553 -2.70 -24.27 52.29
C ARG A 553 -2.20 -24.11 50.86
N GLN A 554 -3.10 -23.96 49.89
CA GLN A 554 -2.71 -23.72 48.50
C GLN A 554 -1.99 -22.37 48.34
N ALA A 555 -2.50 -21.29 48.97
CA ALA A 555 -1.82 -20.00 48.98
C ALA A 555 -0.42 -20.07 49.61
N ILE A 556 -0.25 -20.79 50.73
CA ILE A 556 1.04 -21.02 51.38
C ILE A 556 2.00 -21.83 50.50
N ARG A 557 1.49 -22.86 49.80
CA ARG A 557 2.31 -23.68 48.88
C ARG A 557 2.89 -22.83 47.77
N LEU A 558 2.11 -21.89 47.24
CA LEU A 558 2.51 -21.00 46.15
C LEU A 558 3.39 -19.84 46.63
N ALA A 559 3.11 -19.29 47.82
CA ALA A 559 3.88 -18.20 48.42
C ALA A 559 4.18 -18.45 49.91
N PRO A 560 5.23 -19.24 50.23
CA PRO A 560 5.55 -19.61 51.61
C PRO A 560 5.97 -18.44 52.51
N ALA A 561 6.35 -17.31 51.93
CA ALA A 561 6.76 -16.10 52.65
C ALA A 561 5.58 -15.16 53.00
N TYR A 562 4.34 -15.49 52.61
CA TYR A 562 3.20 -14.61 52.82
C TYR A 562 2.65 -14.73 54.26
N ALA A 563 3.22 -13.95 55.18
CA ALA A 563 2.91 -13.96 56.62
C ALA A 563 1.41 -13.86 56.94
N GLY A 564 0.67 -13.02 56.21
CA GLY A 564 -0.77 -12.81 56.42
C GLY A 564 -1.62 -14.06 56.25
N VAL A 565 -1.20 -15.00 55.39
CA VAL A 565 -1.93 -16.27 55.19
C VAL A 565 -1.84 -17.15 56.43
N TYR A 566 -0.64 -17.27 57.03
CA TYR A 566 -0.44 -18.05 58.26
C TYR A 566 -1.20 -17.45 59.44
N PHE A 567 -1.27 -16.12 59.54
CA PHE A 567 -2.06 -15.46 60.57
C PHE A 567 -3.55 -15.83 60.47
N HIS A 568 -4.16 -15.70 59.30
CA HIS A 568 -5.57 -16.05 59.11
C HIS A 568 -5.82 -17.57 59.18
N GLN A 569 -4.84 -18.40 58.78
CA GLN A 569 -4.87 -19.83 59.02
C GLN A 569 -4.91 -20.15 60.53
N GLY A 570 -4.09 -19.48 61.34
CA GLY A 570 -4.09 -19.61 62.79
C GLY A 570 -5.42 -19.20 63.42
N GLU A 571 -6.05 -18.12 62.95
CA GLU A 571 -7.39 -17.70 63.41
C GLU A 571 -8.45 -18.78 63.15
N VAL A 572 -8.42 -19.39 61.96
CA VAL A 572 -9.33 -20.47 61.60
C VAL A 572 -9.09 -21.72 62.45
N LEU A 573 -7.84 -22.11 62.67
CA LEU A 573 -7.48 -23.26 63.54
C LEU A 573 -7.90 -23.03 64.99
N SER A 574 -7.71 -21.81 65.51
CA SER A 574 -8.15 -21.44 66.86
C SER A 574 -9.67 -21.48 66.98
N ALA A 575 -10.41 -21.08 65.94
CA ALA A 575 -11.87 -21.20 65.90
C ALA A 575 -12.36 -22.67 65.88
N LEU A 576 -11.59 -23.57 65.25
CA LEU A 576 -11.83 -25.02 65.25
C LEU A 576 -11.35 -25.74 66.52
N GLN A 577 -10.85 -25.01 67.53
CA GLN A 577 -10.25 -25.56 68.76
C GLN A 577 -8.98 -26.41 68.52
N ARG A 578 -8.36 -26.30 67.33
CA ARG A 578 -7.08 -26.93 66.98
C ARG A 578 -5.93 -26.03 67.42
N TYR A 579 -5.89 -25.74 68.72
CA TYR A 579 -5.08 -24.65 69.27
C TYR A 579 -3.57 -24.84 69.07
N GLU A 580 -3.04 -26.06 69.21
CA GLU A 580 -1.61 -26.31 69.00
C GLU A 580 -1.18 -26.06 67.55
N GLU A 581 -2.00 -26.44 66.57
CA GLU A 581 -1.74 -26.14 65.17
C GLU A 581 -1.85 -24.64 64.89
N ALA A 582 -2.78 -23.94 65.56
CA ALA A 582 -2.89 -22.49 65.46
C ALA A 582 -1.63 -21.79 65.97
N LEU A 583 -1.03 -22.26 67.07
CA LEU A 583 0.23 -21.71 67.59
C LEU A 583 1.39 -21.89 66.60
N ILE A 584 1.45 -23.03 65.91
CA ILE A 584 2.45 -23.26 64.85
C ILE A 584 2.28 -22.24 63.73
N ALA A 585 1.05 -22.01 63.26
CA ALA A 585 0.76 -21.03 62.22
C ALA A 585 1.12 -19.60 62.67
N TYR A 586 0.75 -19.20 63.89
CA TYR A 586 1.11 -17.88 64.43
C TYR A 586 2.62 -17.70 64.60
N ASN A 587 3.34 -18.72 65.07
CA ASN A 587 4.80 -18.67 65.16
C ASN A 587 5.43 -18.46 63.79
N LYS A 588 4.90 -19.11 62.74
CA LYS A 588 5.38 -18.90 61.37
C LYS A 588 5.06 -17.50 60.85
N ALA A 589 3.89 -16.95 61.16
CA ALA A 589 3.56 -15.57 60.83
C ALA A 589 4.51 -14.56 61.50
N ILE A 590 4.84 -14.79 62.79
CA ILE A 590 5.78 -13.98 63.57
C ILE A 590 7.21 -14.08 63.01
N GLU A 591 7.66 -15.29 62.65
CA GLU A 591 8.98 -15.49 62.03
C GLU A 591 9.11 -14.68 60.73
N LEU A 592 8.05 -14.64 59.92
CA LEU A 592 8.04 -13.96 58.63
C LEU A 592 7.86 -12.44 58.73
N ALA A 593 7.14 -11.94 59.74
CA ALA A 593 7.00 -10.51 60.00
C ALA A 593 6.90 -10.23 61.52
N PRO A 594 8.06 -10.08 62.20
CA PRO A 594 8.14 -10.03 63.67
C PRO A 594 7.64 -8.72 64.28
N ASP A 595 7.43 -7.68 63.48
CA ASP A 595 7.02 -6.35 63.95
C ASP A 595 5.49 -6.20 64.04
N TYR A 596 4.73 -7.14 63.48
CA TYR A 596 3.27 -7.04 63.45
C TYR A 596 2.64 -7.53 64.78
N ALA A 597 2.28 -6.58 65.64
CA ALA A 597 1.70 -6.82 66.96
C ALA A 597 0.48 -7.76 66.97
N GLY A 598 -0.36 -7.71 65.93
CA GLY A 598 -1.58 -8.53 65.83
C GLY A 598 -1.32 -10.03 65.86
N PHE A 599 -0.15 -10.49 65.39
CA PHE A 599 0.20 -11.91 65.40
C PHE A 599 0.47 -12.42 66.83
N TYR A 600 1.19 -11.63 67.63
CA TYR A 600 1.44 -11.91 69.04
C TYR A 600 0.14 -11.87 69.84
N TYR A 601 -0.73 -10.89 69.57
CA TYR A 601 -2.01 -10.78 70.24
C TYR A 601 -2.89 -12.03 70.01
N ALA A 602 -3.07 -12.45 68.75
CA ALA A 602 -3.87 -13.65 68.44
C ALA A 602 -3.27 -14.94 68.99
N LYS A 603 -1.93 -15.06 69.02
CA LYS A 603 -1.22 -16.16 69.68
C LYS A 603 -1.47 -16.15 71.19
N GLY A 604 -1.36 -15.00 71.84
CA GLY A 604 -1.61 -14.82 73.27
C GLY A 604 -3.03 -15.21 73.68
N LEU A 605 -4.04 -14.77 72.94
CA LEU A 605 -5.43 -15.19 73.17
C LEU A 605 -5.63 -16.70 73.00
N THR A 606 -4.94 -17.33 72.05
CA THR A 606 -5.03 -18.78 71.83
C THR A 606 -4.34 -19.56 72.96
N LEU A 607 -3.22 -19.05 73.51
CA LEU A 607 -2.56 -19.63 74.68
C LEU A 607 -3.43 -19.55 75.95
N GLN A 608 -4.21 -18.48 76.13
CA GLN A 608 -5.19 -18.39 77.22
C GLN A 608 -6.24 -19.51 77.12
N LYS A 609 -6.76 -19.77 75.92
CA LYS A 609 -7.73 -20.86 75.68
C LYS A 609 -7.16 -22.26 75.97
N LEU A 610 -5.83 -22.42 75.89
CA LEU A 610 -5.10 -23.64 76.25
C LEU A 610 -4.70 -23.71 77.73
N ASN A 611 -5.10 -22.74 78.57
CA ASN A 611 -4.66 -22.61 79.97
C ASN A 611 -3.13 -22.47 80.15
N ARG A 612 -2.40 -22.05 79.11
CA ARG A 612 -0.94 -21.77 79.17
C ARG A 612 -0.70 -20.33 79.61
N VAL A 613 -1.15 -20.01 80.83
CA VAL A 613 -1.29 -18.62 81.32
C VAL A 613 0.04 -17.84 81.29
N ALA A 614 1.15 -18.43 81.74
CA ALA A 614 2.44 -17.73 81.78
C ALA A 614 2.93 -17.31 80.39
N GLU A 615 2.83 -18.20 79.41
CA GLU A 615 3.23 -17.93 78.02
C GLU A 615 2.28 -16.95 77.34
N ALA A 616 0.98 -17.03 77.68
CA ALA A 616 -0.02 -16.09 77.18
C ALA A 616 0.28 -14.67 77.64
N THR A 617 0.60 -14.47 78.92
CA THR A 617 0.93 -13.16 79.49
C THR A 617 2.17 -12.56 78.83
N ASP A 618 3.24 -13.36 78.67
CA ASP A 618 4.46 -12.93 77.98
C ASP A 618 4.19 -12.53 76.52
N THR A 619 3.45 -13.37 75.79
CA THR A 619 3.12 -13.11 74.37
C THR A 619 2.22 -11.88 74.19
N LEU A 620 1.26 -11.66 75.10
CA LEU A 620 0.39 -10.46 75.07
C LEU A 620 1.17 -9.18 75.43
N LEU A 621 2.14 -9.27 76.34
CA LEU A 621 3.03 -8.15 76.65
C LEU A 621 3.88 -7.78 75.42
N GLN A 622 4.42 -8.78 74.72
CA GLN A 622 5.14 -8.57 73.46
C GLN A 622 4.25 -7.91 72.38
N ALA A 623 2.95 -8.21 72.35
CA ALA A 623 2.01 -7.52 71.46
C ALA A 623 1.84 -6.03 71.84
N ALA A 624 1.68 -5.74 73.14
CA ALA A 624 1.51 -4.39 73.67
C ALA A 624 2.77 -3.50 73.51
N GLU A 625 3.96 -4.09 73.60
CA GLU A 625 5.23 -3.39 73.35
C GLU A 625 5.35 -2.91 71.89
N ARG A 626 4.75 -3.64 70.95
CA ARG A 626 4.79 -3.33 69.51
C ARG A 626 3.68 -2.37 69.08
N ASP A 627 2.52 -2.46 69.70
CA ASP A 627 1.40 -1.56 69.44
C ASP A 627 0.56 -1.36 70.70
N THR A 628 0.53 -0.10 71.16
CA THR A 628 -0.11 0.31 72.41
C THR A 628 -1.64 0.08 72.41
N ARG A 629 -2.27 -0.15 71.25
CA ARG A 629 -3.69 -0.53 71.17
C ARG A 629 -3.96 -1.90 71.80
N PHE A 630 -2.97 -2.77 71.90
CA PHE A 630 -3.10 -4.08 72.55
C PHE A 630 -2.75 -4.06 74.05
N ALA A 631 -2.45 -2.90 74.63
CA ALA A 631 -2.12 -2.76 76.06
C ALA A 631 -3.36 -2.74 76.99
N GLN A 632 -4.59 -2.71 76.44
CA GLN A 632 -5.82 -2.72 77.24
C GLN A 632 -6.24 -4.16 77.60
N PRO A 633 -6.48 -4.47 78.88
CA PRO A 633 -6.90 -5.81 79.30
C PRO A 633 -8.34 -6.09 78.85
N THR A 634 -8.60 -7.28 78.30
CA THR A 634 -9.96 -7.80 78.11
C THR A 634 -10.64 -8.00 79.48
N PRO A 635 -11.93 -7.64 79.64
CA PRO A 635 -12.66 -7.78 80.90
C PRO A 635 -13.02 -9.26 81.15
N SER A 636 -12.07 -10.05 81.62
CA SER A 636 -12.34 -11.34 82.26
C SER A 636 -11.24 -11.79 83.24
N ALA A 637 -10.32 -10.91 83.61
CA ALA A 637 -9.26 -11.20 84.59
C ALA A 637 -9.48 -10.43 85.91
N GLN A 638 -10.74 -10.32 86.35
CA GLN A 638 -11.09 -9.74 87.65
C GLN A 638 -11.93 -10.67 88.55
N GLU A 639 -12.15 -11.94 88.17
CA GLU A 639 -12.74 -12.93 89.08
C GLU A 639 -11.96 -14.25 89.05
N ALA A 640 -10.93 -14.33 89.90
CA ALA A 640 -10.48 -15.52 90.61
C ALA A 640 -9.81 -15.08 91.91
#